data_AF-A0A819MQU3-F1
#
_entry.id   AF-A0A819MQU3-F1
#
_cell.length_a   1.000
_cell.length_b   1.000
_cell.length_c   1.000
_cell.angle_alpha   90.00
_cell.angle_beta   90.00
_cell.angle_gamma   90.00
#
_symmetry.space_group_name_H-M   'P 1'
#
loop_
_entity.id
_entity.type
_entity.pdbx_description
1 polymer ?
#
loop_
_entity_poly.entity_id
_entity_poly.type
_entity_poly.pdbx_seq_one_letter_code
_entity_poly.pdbx_strand_id
1 'polypeptide(L)'
;MLIVAILRSFGKIFDKQAKYDEALIFHQQALTMLEEYYQSPHIDIAVSFMYIGSILIHQKNYDKALDFCQRAISIYTRYYPNGHVYIASTFNYIGYILCFKGNYDEALKMYERALSMQQKYYPSGHVDIAFSLNEIGHVHYAQGKYNEALSYYEQVLEILQKYCFSGHDNIICTLNNIGYIKKKQGKYDEALDFHQQALKMQEKFYPSYYANIANTLNYISNVLHCQAKYDEAVYYCQRALMMQESYYPSGNVSTASSLNNIGNILCDQGKYNEAVDFLRQALSTVEKHSSHDHFSITFYMNNIGIILCKQEKYHEALDYHRRTLDMHEKYCPPCDHEIINTLNYIGNVLIGQEKYDEALKFYQHALEMQEKYYSNGHVNIATTLINIGTTFRKQQKFDQAIEYHQKALKIQEKYYPSDSVIIADTINCIGHVLYDERKYDEAIDYYRRALSMQENFYPDSHIKTSHTLSFIGNTLYKQSKYDEALQFYEKALAIQEKHHAFRHVDIANNLNCIGNVLYSQEKYDEAIDIYQRSLVIREKFHLFGYTGIATVLSNIGKALHWQRKYDEALDFNQRALTVRENYDATNHVGIVDNLINIANVLRDQGKYNEAIEFQQRALMIREQYYPSDHVNIANSLNNIATILNKQRKYDEAVEFYQRVLRIYEKCCPSNPVDITNGLINIADVLSKQEKYKEAIEFQQRALTIREEKYSSDHEKIADSLNRIGDIRINQREYNLALDCYQRALRILENCYPSGHVDIAENLQYIGMTLIMQGKCDEASDFCQRALTIYKQYYPSGHTNLATCLNSIGNIFGIQEKYDEALDFYYQALAFYKKDSSNHSNTTTYLNNIAEVFKRQRKYDKVLDFQQQALTVLKSNLPNDQFKIASNLKNIGGTLFKQTKYHESLDFYQQALIIFKEYYSHDHVEIADCLYWIAANFNRNSQFDLAIEYLERCLLIKEANLPSRSLSIANVLNCLSQVQRTRGQHELSLIYEQNCLLMRLEALSPDHEDIGHSLSNIGEIYEKLHKSMLALDYYQQALDIYRKCLSPWHDDRWKVELSIERLSEELGIELDWSD
;
A
#
# COMPACT_ATOMS: atom_id res chain seq x y z
N MET A 1 -47.68 -69.31 7.90
CA MET A 1 -46.33 -69.19 8.50
C MET A 1 -45.17 -69.37 7.51
N LEU A 2 -45.07 -70.45 6.72
CA LEU A 2 -43.98 -70.61 5.74
C LEU A 2 -43.92 -69.46 4.71
N ILE A 3 -45.08 -69.05 4.18
CA ILE A 3 -45.21 -67.92 3.24
C ILE A 3 -44.70 -66.61 3.88
N VAL A 4 -45.03 -66.34 5.14
CA VAL A 4 -44.56 -65.16 5.88
C VAL A 4 -43.03 -65.16 6.03
N ALA A 5 -42.43 -66.32 6.32
CA ALA A 5 -40.98 -66.45 6.42
C ALA A 5 -40.28 -66.19 5.08
N ILE A 6 -40.87 -66.66 3.97
CA ILE A 6 -40.40 -66.39 2.61
C ILE A 6 -40.48 -64.89 2.30
N LEU A 7 -41.62 -64.24 2.57
CA LEU A 7 -41.79 -62.80 2.32
C LEU A 7 -40.84 -61.95 3.15
N ARG A 8 -40.63 -62.28 4.43
CA ARG A 8 -39.61 -61.61 5.26
C ARG A 8 -38.21 -61.78 4.70
N SER A 9 -37.90 -62.95 4.14
CA SER A 9 -36.59 -63.22 3.54
C SER A 9 -36.41 -62.41 2.25
N PHE A 10 -37.44 -62.32 1.40
CA PHE A 10 -37.44 -61.41 0.25
C PHE A 10 -37.28 -59.95 0.68
N GLY A 11 -38.06 -59.49 1.66
CA GLY A 11 -37.93 -58.14 2.20
C GLY A 11 -36.51 -57.82 2.66
N LYS A 12 -35.86 -58.72 3.39
CA LYS A 12 -34.44 -58.59 3.79
C LYS A 12 -33.46 -58.58 2.62
N ILE A 13 -33.72 -59.36 1.57
CA ILE A 13 -32.86 -59.38 0.38
C ILE A 13 -32.97 -58.05 -0.37
N PHE A 14 -34.19 -57.53 -0.56
CA PHE A 14 -34.42 -56.24 -1.20
C PHE A 14 -33.87 -55.07 -0.37
N ASP A 15 -33.98 -55.14 0.96
CA ASP A 15 -33.36 -54.17 1.87
C ASP A 15 -31.84 -54.14 1.71
N LYS A 16 -31.19 -55.31 1.67
CA LYS A 16 -29.75 -55.41 1.40
C LYS A 16 -29.32 -54.90 0.02
N GLN A 17 -30.23 -54.88 -0.95
CA GLN A 17 -30.01 -54.32 -2.28
C GLN A 17 -30.34 -52.83 -2.35
N ALA A 18 -30.66 -52.18 -1.22
CA ALA A 18 -31.11 -50.80 -1.11
C ALA A 18 -32.39 -50.49 -1.90
N LYS A 19 -33.21 -51.51 -2.19
CA LYS A 19 -34.50 -51.37 -2.87
C LYS A 19 -35.62 -51.27 -1.85
N TYR A 20 -35.67 -50.13 -1.15
CA TYR A 20 -36.48 -49.95 0.05
C TYR A 20 -37.99 -50.01 -0.20
N ASP A 21 -38.47 -49.50 -1.35
CA ASP A 21 -39.90 -49.54 -1.68
C ASP A 21 -40.39 -50.99 -1.88
N GLU A 22 -39.58 -51.81 -2.55
CA GLU A 22 -39.87 -53.22 -2.78
C GLU A 22 -39.77 -54.02 -1.48
N ALA A 23 -38.75 -53.76 -0.67
CA ALA A 23 -38.60 -54.36 0.66
C ALA A 23 -39.81 -54.04 1.56
N LEU A 24 -40.29 -52.79 1.52
CA LEU A 24 -41.44 -52.33 2.29
C LEU A 24 -42.71 -53.09 1.90
N ILE A 25 -42.96 -53.32 0.61
CA ILE A 25 -44.11 -54.09 0.11
C ILE A 25 -44.10 -55.51 0.69
N PHE A 26 -42.97 -56.21 0.61
CA PHE A 26 -42.86 -57.58 1.12
C PHE A 26 -43.03 -57.65 2.64
N HIS A 27 -42.49 -56.68 3.39
CA HIS A 27 -42.67 -56.61 4.84
C HIS A 27 -44.10 -56.24 5.25
N GLN A 28 -44.79 -55.39 4.48
CA GLN A 28 -46.21 -55.06 4.68
C GLN A 28 -47.11 -56.27 4.39
N GLN A 29 -46.90 -56.98 3.29
CA GLN A 29 -47.65 -58.22 2.99
C GLN A 29 -47.45 -59.29 4.06
N ALA A 30 -46.23 -59.44 4.57
CA ALA A 30 -45.94 -60.34 5.67
C ALA A 30 -46.65 -59.92 6.97
N LEU A 31 -46.76 -58.61 7.23
CA LEU A 31 -47.49 -58.08 8.38
C LEU A 31 -49.00 -58.36 8.28
N THR A 32 -49.63 -58.07 7.14
CA THR A 32 -51.08 -58.28 6.95
C THR A 32 -51.47 -59.73 7.20
N MET A 33 -50.71 -60.69 6.67
CA MET A 33 -50.97 -62.12 6.91
C MET A 33 -50.77 -62.54 8.38
N LEU A 34 -49.87 -61.88 9.10
CA LEU A 34 -49.65 -62.17 10.53
C LEU A 34 -50.78 -61.59 11.39
N GLU A 35 -51.27 -60.40 11.06
CA GLU A 35 -52.41 -59.78 11.73
C GLU A 35 -53.69 -60.60 11.53
N GLU A 36 -53.94 -61.10 10.32
CA GLU A 36 -55.08 -62.00 10.01
C GLU A 36 -55.00 -63.35 10.73
N TYR A 37 -53.79 -63.93 10.83
CA TYR A 37 -53.59 -65.26 11.43
C TYR A 37 -53.70 -65.25 12.96
N TYR A 38 -53.03 -64.31 13.64
CA TYR A 38 -52.95 -64.31 15.10
C TYR A 38 -54.13 -63.61 15.78
N GLN A 39 -54.82 -62.68 15.11
CA GLN A 39 -55.98 -61.91 15.58
C GLN A 39 -55.82 -61.21 16.96
N SER A 40 -54.61 -61.23 17.50
CA SER A 40 -54.22 -60.73 18.82
C SER A 40 -52.74 -60.34 18.80
N PRO A 41 -52.28 -59.45 19.69
CA PRO A 41 -50.87 -59.03 19.71
C PRO A 41 -49.93 -60.23 19.87
N HIS A 42 -49.02 -60.43 18.91
CA HIS A 42 -48.07 -61.54 18.90
C HIS A 42 -46.65 -61.05 18.61
N ILE A 43 -45.63 -61.77 19.12
CA ILE A 43 -44.21 -61.43 18.95
C ILE A 43 -43.82 -61.31 17.48
N ASP A 44 -44.35 -62.20 16.62
CA ASP A 44 -44.12 -62.11 15.18
C ASP A 44 -44.62 -60.79 14.59
N ILE A 45 -45.78 -60.29 15.02
CA ILE A 45 -46.30 -59.00 14.53
C ILE A 45 -45.33 -57.86 14.90
N ALA A 46 -44.82 -57.87 16.13
CA ALA A 46 -43.82 -56.90 16.59
C ALA A 46 -42.50 -56.96 15.80
N VAL A 47 -42.05 -58.16 15.42
CA VAL A 47 -40.87 -58.34 14.56
C VAL A 47 -41.12 -57.75 13.16
N SER A 48 -42.31 -57.92 12.59
CA SER A 48 -42.66 -57.27 11.30
C SER A 48 -42.72 -55.75 11.42
N PHE A 49 -43.25 -55.20 12.52
CA PHE A 49 -43.21 -53.75 12.76
C PHE A 49 -41.77 -53.22 12.83
N MET A 50 -40.84 -53.93 13.46
CA MET A 50 -39.43 -53.53 13.48
C MET A 50 -38.78 -53.54 12.10
N TYR A 51 -39.06 -54.55 11.26
CA TYR A 51 -38.56 -54.56 9.88
C TYR A 51 -39.12 -53.38 9.08
N ILE A 52 -40.44 -53.13 9.16
CA ILE A 52 -41.06 -51.98 8.49
C ILE A 52 -40.48 -50.66 9.01
N GLY A 53 -40.33 -50.53 10.32
CA GLY A 53 -39.70 -49.37 10.96
C GLY A 53 -38.29 -49.10 10.43
N SER A 54 -37.46 -50.15 10.31
CA SER A 54 -36.10 -50.05 9.76
C SER A 54 -36.10 -49.58 8.30
N ILE A 55 -37.01 -50.08 7.45
CA ILE A 55 -37.12 -49.64 6.05
C ILE A 55 -37.57 -48.18 5.97
N LEU A 56 -38.53 -47.78 6.81
CA LEU A 56 -39.02 -46.40 6.85
C LEU A 56 -37.93 -45.43 7.34
N ILE A 57 -37.02 -45.87 8.21
CA ILE A 57 -35.82 -45.10 8.57
C ILE A 57 -34.92 -44.88 7.33
N HIS A 58 -34.67 -45.93 6.53
CA HIS A 58 -33.88 -45.79 5.30
C HIS A 58 -34.54 -44.85 4.28
N GLN A 59 -35.88 -44.80 4.24
CA GLN A 59 -36.66 -43.83 3.45
C GLN A 59 -36.77 -42.43 4.09
N LYS A 60 -36.13 -42.19 5.25
CA LYS A 60 -36.21 -40.95 6.03
C LYS A 60 -37.63 -40.58 6.50
N ASN A 61 -38.55 -41.55 6.55
CA ASN A 61 -39.92 -41.36 7.05
C ASN A 61 -39.98 -41.62 8.56
N TYR A 62 -39.30 -40.74 9.32
CA TYR A 62 -39.04 -40.91 10.75
C TYR A 62 -40.32 -40.96 11.60
N ASP A 63 -41.36 -40.21 11.24
CA ASP A 63 -42.61 -40.19 12.02
C ASP A 63 -43.37 -41.52 11.93
N LYS A 64 -43.47 -42.09 10.72
CA LYS A 64 -44.08 -43.42 10.56
C LYS A 64 -43.20 -44.51 11.15
N ALA A 65 -41.88 -44.41 11.00
CA ALA A 65 -40.96 -45.36 11.62
C ALA A 65 -41.11 -45.38 13.15
N LEU A 66 -41.27 -44.20 13.76
CA LEU A 66 -41.47 -44.05 15.20
C LEU A 66 -42.78 -44.72 15.66
N ASP A 67 -43.89 -44.53 14.91
CA ASP A 67 -45.16 -45.21 15.19
C ASP A 67 -45.00 -46.73 15.18
N PHE A 68 -44.37 -47.29 14.15
CA PHE A 68 -44.12 -48.73 14.07
C PHE A 68 -43.22 -49.24 15.21
N CYS A 69 -42.19 -48.48 15.60
CA CYS A 69 -41.34 -48.83 16.74
C CYS A 69 -42.12 -48.78 18.07
N GLN A 70 -43.00 -47.79 18.27
CA GLN A 70 -43.87 -47.68 19.44
C GLN A 70 -44.92 -48.81 19.51
N ARG A 71 -45.46 -49.20 18.36
CA ARG A 71 -46.35 -50.37 18.27
C ARG A 71 -45.61 -51.66 18.61
N ALA A 72 -44.39 -51.85 18.08
CA ALA A 72 -43.56 -52.99 18.40
C ALA A 72 -43.21 -53.07 19.91
N ILE A 73 -42.81 -51.95 20.51
CA ILE A 73 -42.42 -51.92 21.93
C ILE A 73 -43.61 -52.21 22.85
N SER A 74 -44.82 -51.77 22.49
CA SER A 74 -46.03 -52.07 23.27
C SER A 74 -46.32 -53.58 23.33
N ILE A 75 -46.13 -54.30 22.22
CA ILE A 75 -46.31 -55.75 22.16
C ILE A 75 -45.18 -56.44 22.93
N TYR A 76 -43.92 -56.08 22.69
CA TYR A 76 -42.80 -56.72 23.40
C TYR A 76 -42.88 -56.55 24.91
N THR A 77 -43.31 -55.38 25.40
CA THR A 77 -43.44 -55.11 26.84
C THR A 77 -44.52 -55.97 27.49
N ARG A 78 -45.59 -56.33 26.75
CA ARG A 78 -46.65 -57.22 27.25
C ARG A 78 -46.17 -58.67 27.43
N TYR A 79 -45.30 -59.15 26.55
CA TYR A 79 -44.74 -60.50 26.62
C TYR A 79 -43.51 -60.59 27.53
N TYR A 80 -42.75 -59.50 27.65
CA TYR A 80 -41.52 -59.43 28.45
C TYR A 80 -41.57 -58.27 29.46
N PRO A 81 -42.42 -58.36 30.51
CA PRO A 81 -42.62 -57.26 31.46
C PRO A 81 -41.37 -56.92 32.28
N ASN A 82 -40.41 -57.85 32.40
CA ASN A 82 -39.16 -57.67 33.13
C ASN A 82 -37.97 -57.23 32.22
N GLY A 83 -38.26 -56.79 30.99
CA GLY A 83 -37.27 -56.39 29.98
C GLY A 83 -36.78 -57.57 29.13
N HIS A 84 -36.36 -57.31 27.89
CA HIS A 84 -35.81 -58.31 26.95
C HIS A 84 -34.94 -57.64 25.89
N VAL A 85 -34.03 -58.39 25.25
CA VAL A 85 -33.13 -57.88 24.21
C VAL A 85 -33.86 -57.27 23.00
N TYR A 86 -35.09 -57.74 22.72
CA TYR A 86 -35.96 -57.15 21.69
C TYR A 86 -36.44 -55.75 22.08
N ILE A 87 -36.76 -55.52 23.36
CA ILE A 87 -37.14 -54.19 23.85
C ILE A 87 -35.94 -53.24 23.79
N ALA A 88 -34.75 -53.72 24.17
CA ALA A 88 -33.52 -52.94 24.06
C ALA A 88 -33.20 -52.56 22.60
N SER A 89 -33.34 -53.51 21.67
CA SER A 89 -33.18 -53.24 20.23
C SER A 89 -34.17 -52.18 19.75
N THR A 90 -35.44 -52.27 20.13
CA THR A 90 -36.45 -51.25 19.79
C THR A 90 -36.11 -49.88 20.38
N PHE A 91 -35.61 -49.82 21.62
CA PHE A 91 -35.13 -48.55 22.19
C PHE A 91 -33.95 -47.95 21.42
N ASN A 92 -33.01 -48.76 20.94
CA ASN A 92 -31.92 -48.26 20.07
C ASN A 92 -32.46 -47.64 18.78
N TYR A 93 -33.43 -48.29 18.12
CA TYR A 93 -34.06 -47.75 16.91
C TYR A 93 -34.84 -46.45 17.19
N ILE A 94 -35.55 -46.37 18.31
CA ILE A 94 -36.23 -45.13 18.74
C ILE A 94 -35.21 -44.03 19.02
N GLY A 95 -34.11 -44.36 19.73
CA GLY A 95 -33.00 -43.43 19.99
C GLY A 95 -32.42 -42.87 18.69
N TYR A 96 -32.19 -43.74 17.70
CA TYR A 96 -31.70 -43.35 16.38
C TYR A 96 -32.66 -42.37 15.70
N ILE A 97 -33.96 -42.68 15.66
CA ILE A 97 -34.99 -41.79 15.09
C ILE A 97 -35.01 -40.43 15.81
N LEU A 98 -34.96 -40.42 17.14
CA LEU A 98 -34.98 -39.19 17.93
C LEU A 98 -33.72 -38.33 17.69
N CYS A 99 -32.56 -38.95 17.50
CA CYS A 99 -31.32 -38.26 17.17
C CYS A 99 -31.44 -37.52 15.82
N PHE A 100 -32.02 -38.14 14.79
CA PHE A 100 -32.27 -37.48 13.50
C PHE A 100 -33.29 -36.36 13.57
N LYS A 101 -34.22 -36.41 14.52
CA LYS A 101 -35.18 -35.33 14.80
C LYS A 101 -34.59 -34.20 15.65
N GLY A 102 -33.34 -34.31 16.10
CA GLY A 102 -32.67 -33.33 16.96
C GLY A 102 -33.02 -33.43 18.46
N ASN A 103 -33.81 -34.44 18.86
CA ASN A 103 -34.21 -34.66 20.25
C ASN A 103 -33.14 -35.45 21.02
N TYR A 104 -31.94 -34.88 21.16
CA TYR A 104 -30.77 -35.58 21.70
C TYR A 104 -30.94 -36.08 23.14
N ASP A 105 -31.61 -35.32 24.00
CA ASP A 105 -31.82 -35.72 25.41
C ASP A 105 -32.80 -36.88 25.55
N GLU A 106 -33.82 -36.96 24.69
CA GLU A 106 -34.72 -38.11 24.66
C GLU A 106 -34.04 -39.32 24.01
N ALA A 107 -33.23 -39.11 22.98
CA ALA A 107 -32.42 -40.16 22.37
C ALA A 107 -31.47 -40.82 23.38
N LEU A 108 -30.74 -40.01 24.17
CA LEU A 108 -29.87 -40.49 25.25
C LEU A 108 -30.65 -41.38 26.24
N LYS A 109 -31.82 -40.93 26.70
CA LYS A 109 -32.66 -41.74 27.60
C LYS A 109 -33.05 -43.09 27.00
N MET A 110 -33.32 -43.15 25.69
CA MET A 110 -33.66 -44.41 25.03
C MET A 110 -32.43 -45.33 24.92
N TYR A 111 -31.27 -44.79 24.53
CA TYR A 111 -30.04 -45.57 24.45
C TYR A 111 -29.54 -46.05 25.82
N GLU A 112 -29.64 -45.25 26.88
CA GLU A 112 -29.31 -45.65 28.26
C GLU A 112 -30.25 -46.76 28.78
N ARG A 113 -31.53 -46.69 28.42
CA ARG A 113 -32.49 -47.77 28.71
C ARG A 113 -32.16 -49.05 27.95
N ALA A 114 -31.76 -48.95 26.68
CA ALA A 114 -31.32 -50.11 25.91
C ALA A 114 -30.05 -50.73 26.51
N LEU A 115 -29.06 -49.90 26.84
CA LEU A 115 -27.77 -50.31 27.42
C LEU A 115 -27.96 -51.03 28.75
N SER A 116 -28.75 -50.45 29.68
CA SER A 116 -29.01 -51.07 30.99
C SER A 116 -29.72 -52.42 30.87
N MET A 117 -30.62 -52.58 29.89
CA MET A 117 -31.24 -53.88 29.61
C MET A 117 -30.23 -54.87 29.03
N GLN A 118 -29.42 -54.48 28.06
CA GLN A 118 -28.41 -55.35 27.46
C GLN A 118 -27.36 -55.82 28.47
N GLN A 119 -26.89 -54.93 29.34
CA GLN A 119 -25.92 -55.27 30.41
C GLN A 119 -26.46 -56.30 31.41
N LYS A 120 -27.79 -56.42 31.57
CA LYS A 120 -28.43 -57.42 32.43
C LYS A 120 -28.50 -58.80 31.78
N TYR A 121 -28.67 -58.86 30.45
CA TYR A 121 -28.93 -60.10 29.71
C TYR A 121 -27.70 -60.67 29.00
N TYR A 122 -26.73 -59.82 28.67
CA TYR A 122 -25.52 -60.22 27.98
C TYR A 122 -24.28 -60.17 28.87
N PRO A 123 -23.26 -61.02 28.61
CA PRO A 123 -21.93 -60.84 29.19
C PRO A 123 -21.37 -59.46 28.82
N SER A 124 -20.53 -58.90 29.69
CA SER A 124 -19.95 -57.56 29.53
C SER A 124 -19.21 -57.31 28.20
N GLY A 125 -18.88 -58.37 27.46
CA GLY A 125 -18.23 -58.33 26.16
C GLY A 125 -19.12 -58.35 24.92
N HIS A 126 -20.45 -58.30 25.08
CA HIS A 126 -21.35 -58.53 23.95
C HIS A 126 -21.43 -57.32 23.00
N VAL A 127 -21.47 -57.59 21.69
CA VAL A 127 -21.44 -56.56 20.63
C VAL A 127 -22.62 -55.58 20.73
N ASP A 128 -23.79 -56.03 21.18
CA ASP A 128 -24.96 -55.15 21.39
C ASP A 128 -24.72 -54.07 22.45
N ILE A 129 -23.93 -54.36 23.51
CA ILE A 129 -23.54 -53.36 24.53
C ILE A 129 -22.62 -52.32 23.90
N ALA A 130 -21.65 -52.77 23.10
CA ALA A 130 -20.75 -51.90 22.36
C ALA A 130 -21.51 -51.01 21.36
N PHE A 131 -22.55 -51.54 20.70
CA PHE A 131 -23.42 -50.78 19.81
C PHE A 131 -24.13 -49.64 20.56
N SER A 132 -24.81 -49.92 21.68
CA SER A 132 -25.52 -48.87 22.43
C SER A 132 -24.57 -47.82 23.01
N LEU A 133 -23.36 -48.20 23.47
CA LEU A 133 -22.34 -47.25 23.90
C LEU A 133 -21.83 -46.38 22.74
N ASN A 134 -21.65 -46.96 21.55
CA ASN A 134 -21.25 -46.21 20.35
C ASN A 134 -22.30 -45.16 19.96
N GLU A 135 -23.58 -45.53 20.02
CA GLU A 135 -24.69 -44.60 19.74
C GLU A 135 -24.78 -43.47 20.78
N ILE A 136 -24.57 -43.76 22.07
CA ILE A 136 -24.46 -42.72 23.11
C ILE A 136 -23.30 -41.76 22.80
N GLY A 137 -22.16 -42.31 22.38
CA GLY A 137 -21.02 -41.53 21.89
C GLY A 137 -21.39 -40.61 20.71
N HIS A 138 -22.16 -41.12 19.75
CA HIS A 138 -22.65 -40.33 18.61
C HIS A 138 -23.58 -39.19 19.05
N VAL A 139 -24.47 -39.42 20.03
CA VAL A 139 -25.34 -38.35 20.53
C VAL A 139 -24.55 -37.29 21.27
N HIS A 140 -23.59 -37.66 22.12
CA HIS A 140 -22.71 -36.67 22.76
C HIS A 140 -21.88 -35.88 21.75
N TYR A 141 -21.39 -36.54 20.69
CA TYR A 141 -20.73 -35.86 19.58
C TYR A 141 -21.66 -34.85 18.90
N ALA A 142 -22.92 -35.23 18.61
CA ALA A 142 -23.91 -34.33 18.01
C ALA A 142 -24.26 -33.13 18.92
N GLN A 143 -24.16 -33.31 20.23
CA GLN A 143 -24.27 -32.22 21.23
C GLN A 143 -23.01 -31.35 21.36
N GLY A 144 -21.92 -31.67 20.65
CA GLY A 144 -20.62 -30.97 20.78
C GLY A 144 -19.80 -31.34 22.01
N LYS A 145 -20.22 -32.36 22.77
CA LYS A 145 -19.55 -32.86 23.99
C LYS A 145 -18.48 -33.89 23.62
N TYR A 146 -17.36 -33.40 23.08
CA TYR A 146 -16.32 -34.26 22.48
C TYR A 146 -15.58 -35.15 23.48
N ASN A 147 -15.38 -34.70 24.72
CA ASN A 147 -14.67 -35.48 25.74
C ASN A 147 -15.51 -36.66 26.22
N GLU A 148 -16.81 -36.44 26.41
CA GLU A 148 -17.78 -37.47 26.78
C GLU A 148 -17.92 -38.49 25.65
N ALA A 149 -18.07 -38.02 24.41
CA ALA A 149 -18.11 -38.91 23.23
C ALA A 149 -16.85 -39.78 23.13
N LEU A 150 -15.67 -39.18 23.34
CA LEU A 150 -14.39 -39.90 23.33
C LEU A 150 -14.34 -41.00 24.39
N SER A 151 -14.76 -40.71 25.63
CA SER A 151 -14.81 -41.70 26.71
C SER A 151 -15.68 -42.91 26.37
N TYR A 152 -16.84 -42.69 25.74
CA TYR A 152 -17.69 -43.80 25.29
C TYR A 152 -17.06 -44.60 24.15
N TYR A 153 -16.43 -43.95 23.16
CA TYR A 153 -15.75 -44.67 22.08
C TYR A 153 -14.53 -45.46 22.58
N GLU A 154 -13.78 -44.95 23.56
CA GLU A 154 -12.66 -45.66 24.19
C GLU A 154 -13.15 -46.91 24.94
N GLN A 155 -14.28 -46.81 25.67
CA GLN A 155 -14.93 -47.97 26.30
C GLN A 155 -15.40 -49.01 25.27
N VAL A 156 -15.99 -48.55 24.16
CA VAL A 156 -16.39 -49.43 23.05
C VAL A 156 -15.18 -50.16 22.46
N LEU A 157 -14.08 -49.43 22.24
CA LEU A 157 -12.85 -49.99 21.69
C LEU A 157 -12.28 -51.08 22.61
N GLU A 158 -12.25 -50.85 23.92
CA GLU A 158 -11.78 -51.82 24.92
C GLU A 158 -12.63 -53.12 24.91
N ILE A 159 -13.96 -52.97 24.88
CA ILE A 159 -14.89 -54.12 24.80
C ILE A 159 -14.64 -54.91 23.51
N LEU A 160 -14.59 -54.23 22.36
CA LEU A 160 -14.45 -54.90 21.08
C LEU A 160 -13.07 -55.57 20.92
N GLN A 161 -11.98 -54.94 21.37
CA GLN A 161 -10.64 -55.54 21.32
C GLN A 161 -10.49 -56.77 22.22
N LYS A 162 -11.19 -56.80 23.36
CA LYS A 162 -11.11 -57.91 24.31
C LYS A 162 -11.93 -59.13 23.90
N TYR A 163 -13.07 -58.92 23.25
CA TYR A 163 -14.06 -59.99 23.03
C TYR A 163 -14.34 -60.32 21.56
N CYS A 164 -13.90 -59.50 20.61
CA CYS A 164 -14.02 -59.76 19.18
C CYS A 164 -12.66 -60.18 18.58
N PHE A 165 -12.69 -60.85 17.43
CA PHE A 165 -11.48 -61.11 16.65
C PHE A 165 -10.81 -59.80 16.24
N SER A 166 -9.48 -59.78 16.18
CA SER A 166 -8.66 -58.58 15.92
C SER A 166 -8.93 -57.87 14.59
N GLY A 167 -9.69 -58.46 13.68
CA GLY A 167 -10.13 -57.84 12.43
C GLY A 167 -11.59 -57.41 12.42
N HIS A 168 -12.31 -57.39 13.55
CA HIS A 168 -13.74 -57.09 13.53
C HIS A 168 -14.05 -55.66 13.04
N ASP A 169 -15.00 -55.51 12.10
CA ASP A 169 -15.33 -54.21 11.45
C ASP A 169 -15.66 -53.09 12.45
N ASN A 170 -16.40 -53.42 13.52
CA ASN A 170 -16.71 -52.44 14.57
C ASN A 170 -15.45 -51.83 15.22
N ILE A 171 -14.33 -52.56 15.36
CA ILE A 171 -13.08 -51.99 15.90
C ILE A 171 -12.57 -50.90 14.97
N ILE A 172 -12.60 -51.15 13.66
CA ILE A 172 -12.16 -50.22 12.62
C ILE A 172 -13.06 -48.98 12.61
N CYS A 173 -14.38 -49.16 12.69
CA CYS A 173 -15.34 -48.05 12.81
C CYS A 173 -15.08 -47.20 14.05
N THR A 174 -14.87 -47.83 15.21
CA THR A 174 -14.58 -47.12 16.47
C THR A 174 -13.26 -46.37 16.41
N LEU A 175 -12.19 -46.95 15.83
CA LEU A 175 -10.92 -46.24 15.61
C LEU A 175 -11.11 -45.01 14.73
N ASN A 176 -11.88 -45.12 13.64
CA ASN A 176 -12.21 -43.98 12.78
C ASN A 176 -13.04 -42.92 13.51
N ASN A 177 -14.01 -43.31 14.35
CA ASN A 177 -14.79 -42.38 15.17
C ASN A 177 -13.90 -41.63 16.17
N ILE A 178 -12.99 -42.34 16.86
CA ILE A 178 -12.01 -41.72 17.78
C ILE A 178 -11.11 -40.75 17.02
N GLY A 179 -10.54 -41.16 15.88
CA GLY A 179 -9.71 -40.30 15.04
C GLY A 179 -10.45 -39.02 14.62
N TYR A 180 -11.72 -39.16 14.23
CA TYR A 180 -12.56 -38.02 13.87
C TYR A 180 -12.83 -37.06 15.05
N ILE A 181 -13.07 -37.58 16.27
CA ILE A 181 -13.23 -36.77 17.49
C ILE A 181 -11.92 -36.04 17.84
N LYS A 182 -10.78 -36.74 17.79
CA LYS A 182 -9.46 -36.14 18.02
C LYS A 182 -9.18 -35.01 17.04
N LYS A 183 -9.57 -35.17 15.76
CA LYS A 183 -9.52 -34.09 14.75
C LYS A 183 -10.35 -32.88 15.18
N LYS A 184 -11.58 -33.09 15.67
CA LYS A 184 -12.46 -32.00 16.14
C LYS A 184 -11.93 -31.29 17.39
N GLN A 185 -11.16 -31.98 18.21
CA GLN A 185 -10.41 -31.40 19.34
C GLN A 185 -9.13 -30.67 18.90
N GLY A 186 -8.77 -30.67 17.61
CA GLY A 186 -7.52 -30.09 17.09
C GLY A 186 -6.28 -30.98 17.28
N LYS A 187 -6.45 -32.20 17.82
CA LYS A 187 -5.38 -33.17 18.07
C LYS A 187 -5.10 -33.99 16.82
N TYR A 188 -4.55 -33.35 15.80
CA TYR A 188 -4.43 -33.93 14.46
C TYR A 188 -3.46 -35.11 14.38
N ASP A 189 -2.35 -35.11 15.13
CA ASP A 189 -1.39 -36.22 15.11
C ASP A 189 -1.98 -37.48 15.77
N GLU A 190 -2.67 -37.33 16.91
CA GLU A 190 -3.43 -38.43 17.52
C GLU A 190 -4.51 -38.96 16.56
N ALA A 191 -5.23 -38.06 15.88
CA ALA A 191 -6.24 -38.43 14.90
C ALA A 191 -5.67 -39.25 13.74
N LEU A 192 -4.51 -38.84 13.22
CA LEU A 192 -3.82 -39.49 12.13
C LEU A 192 -3.39 -40.91 12.52
N ASP A 193 -2.86 -41.10 13.74
CA ASP A 193 -2.48 -42.42 14.26
C ASP A 193 -3.67 -43.38 14.30
N PHE A 194 -4.80 -42.97 14.86
CA PHE A 194 -6.01 -43.80 14.91
C PHE A 194 -6.53 -44.19 13.51
N HIS A 195 -6.55 -43.25 12.56
CA HIS A 195 -6.96 -43.56 11.18
C HIS A 195 -5.96 -44.47 10.45
N GLN A 196 -4.65 -44.31 10.72
CA GLN A 196 -3.62 -45.20 10.17
C GLN A 196 -3.71 -46.62 10.76
N GLN A 197 -4.01 -46.75 12.06
CA GLN A 197 -4.30 -48.04 12.68
C GLN A 197 -5.51 -48.72 12.01
N ALA A 198 -6.60 -47.97 11.81
CA ALA A 198 -7.79 -48.46 11.10
C ALA A 198 -7.47 -48.92 9.67
N LEU A 199 -6.69 -48.12 8.91
CA LEU A 199 -6.26 -48.44 7.55
C LEU A 199 -5.44 -49.73 7.51
N LYS A 200 -4.45 -49.86 8.41
CA LYS A 200 -3.57 -51.05 8.49
C LYS A 200 -4.36 -52.32 8.80
N MET A 201 -5.40 -52.22 9.63
CA MET A 201 -6.31 -53.34 9.90
C MET A 201 -7.15 -53.71 8.68
N GLN A 202 -7.71 -52.73 7.98
CA GLN A 202 -8.51 -52.96 6.77
C GLN A 202 -7.66 -53.61 5.65
N GLU A 203 -6.46 -53.11 5.40
CA GLU A 203 -5.54 -53.68 4.39
C GLU A 203 -5.13 -55.12 4.70
N LYS A 204 -4.98 -55.47 6.00
CA LYS A 204 -4.57 -56.81 6.43
C LYS A 204 -5.71 -57.83 6.37
N PHE A 205 -6.91 -57.47 6.83
CA PHE A 205 -8.01 -58.43 7.01
C PHE A 205 -9.07 -58.37 5.91
N TYR A 206 -9.21 -57.24 5.21
CA TYR A 206 -10.22 -57.04 4.17
C TYR A 206 -9.65 -56.36 2.91
N PRO A 207 -8.62 -56.94 2.27
CA PRO A 207 -7.98 -56.34 1.10
C PRO A 207 -8.93 -56.15 -0.10
N SER A 208 -10.05 -56.87 -0.14
CA SER A 208 -11.08 -56.78 -1.18
C SER A 208 -12.23 -55.80 -0.87
N TYR A 209 -12.26 -55.17 0.31
CA TYR A 209 -13.29 -54.17 0.71
C TYR A 209 -12.83 -52.74 0.38
N TYR A 210 -12.68 -52.46 -0.92
CA TYR A 210 -12.12 -51.21 -1.43
C TYR A 210 -12.87 -49.94 -0.99
N ALA A 211 -14.19 -50.00 -0.78
CA ALA A 211 -14.98 -48.83 -0.35
C ALA A 211 -14.62 -48.35 1.06
N ASN A 212 -14.40 -49.26 2.01
CA ASN A 212 -14.07 -48.92 3.40
C ASN A 212 -12.64 -48.40 3.52
N ILE A 213 -11.71 -48.98 2.75
CA ILE A 213 -10.32 -48.51 2.64
C ILE A 213 -10.30 -47.09 2.07
N ALA A 214 -11.04 -46.83 0.98
CA ALA A 214 -11.12 -45.50 0.37
C ALA A 214 -11.69 -44.44 1.33
N ASN A 215 -12.68 -44.79 2.15
CA ASN A 215 -13.22 -43.88 3.17
C ASN A 215 -12.18 -43.55 4.26
N THR A 216 -11.42 -44.54 4.74
CA THR A 216 -10.33 -44.30 5.70
C THR A 216 -9.21 -43.45 5.10
N LEU A 217 -8.84 -43.69 3.83
CA LEU A 217 -7.88 -42.84 3.10
C LEU A 217 -8.39 -41.40 2.97
N ASN A 218 -9.69 -41.19 2.73
CA ASN A 218 -10.31 -39.86 2.75
C ASN A 218 -10.28 -39.22 4.14
N TYR A 219 -10.45 -39.98 5.24
CA TYR A 219 -10.29 -39.44 6.60
C TYR A 219 -8.85 -39.02 6.88
N ILE A 220 -7.87 -39.85 6.50
CA ILE A 220 -6.44 -39.51 6.59
C ILE A 220 -6.16 -38.23 5.79
N SER A 221 -6.64 -38.17 4.55
CA SER A 221 -6.50 -36.97 3.72
C SER A 221 -7.13 -35.75 4.38
N ASN A 222 -8.31 -35.86 4.99
CA ASN A 222 -8.96 -34.74 5.66
C ASN A 222 -8.19 -34.28 6.91
N VAL A 223 -7.57 -35.20 7.66
CA VAL A 223 -6.70 -34.83 8.79
C VAL A 223 -5.43 -34.14 8.29
N LEU A 224 -4.79 -34.68 7.25
CA LEU A 224 -3.62 -34.07 6.61
C LEU A 224 -3.97 -32.70 6.02
N HIS A 225 -5.15 -32.55 5.43
CA HIS A 225 -5.69 -31.28 4.95
C HIS A 225 -5.84 -30.26 6.09
N CYS A 226 -6.37 -30.67 7.26
CA CYS A 226 -6.42 -29.83 8.45
C CYS A 226 -5.03 -29.49 9.03
N GLN A 227 -4.03 -30.38 8.87
CA GLN A 227 -2.62 -30.10 9.16
C GLN A 227 -1.94 -29.25 8.08
N ALA A 228 -2.69 -28.83 7.06
CA ALA A 228 -2.24 -28.16 5.85
C ALA A 228 -1.23 -28.98 5.00
N LYS A 229 -0.99 -30.26 5.28
CA LYS A 229 -0.12 -31.19 4.52
C LYS A 229 -0.78 -31.58 3.20
N TYR A 230 -0.98 -30.60 2.32
CA TYR A 230 -1.81 -30.70 1.14
C TYR A 230 -1.29 -31.74 0.13
N ASP A 231 0.01 -31.83 -0.12
CA ASP A 231 0.56 -32.79 -1.10
C ASP A 231 0.35 -34.24 -0.64
N GLU A 232 0.58 -34.53 0.65
CA GLU A 232 0.27 -35.83 1.22
C GLU A 232 -1.24 -36.10 1.21
N ALA A 233 -2.07 -35.09 1.53
CA ALA A 233 -3.52 -35.21 1.48
C ALA A 233 -4.01 -35.56 0.06
N VAL A 234 -3.52 -34.85 -0.97
CA VAL A 234 -3.81 -35.15 -2.37
C VAL A 234 -3.39 -36.58 -2.72
N TYR A 235 -2.21 -37.03 -2.28
CA TYR A 235 -1.76 -38.41 -2.50
C TYR A 235 -2.74 -39.44 -1.93
N TYR A 236 -3.20 -39.27 -0.68
CA TYR A 236 -4.17 -40.19 -0.06
C TYR A 236 -5.54 -40.14 -0.74
N CYS A 237 -6.02 -38.96 -1.14
CA CYS A 237 -7.27 -38.82 -1.92
C CYS A 237 -7.16 -39.44 -3.32
N GLN A 238 -6.05 -39.26 -4.02
CA GLN A 238 -5.81 -39.86 -5.33
C GLN A 238 -5.75 -41.38 -5.22
N ARG A 239 -5.12 -41.90 -4.17
CA ARG A 239 -5.11 -43.34 -3.88
C ARG A 239 -6.51 -43.88 -3.59
N ALA A 240 -7.34 -43.13 -2.84
CA ALA A 240 -8.74 -43.48 -2.61
C ALA A 240 -9.54 -43.48 -3.92
N LEU A 241 -9.34 -42.46 -4.76
CA LEU A 241 -9.99 -42.32 -6.06
C LEU A 241 -9.65 -43.49 -6.99
N MET A 242 -8.36 -43.84 -7.13
CA MET A 242 -7.92 -44.98 -7.95
C MET A 242 -8.55 -46.30 -7.51
N MET A 243 -8.66 -46.54 -6.20
CA MET A 243 -9.31 -47.74 -5.67
C MET A 243 -10.80 -47.77 -6.02
N GLN A 244 -11.49 -46.63 -5.90
CA GLN A 244 -12.91 -46.52 -6.23
C GLN A 244 -13.17 -46.69 -7.72
N GLU A 245 -12.36 -46.08 -8.59
CA GLU A 245 -12.47 -46.20 -10.06
C GLU A 245 -12.20 -47.63 -10.54
N SER A 246 -11.28 -48.35 -9.90
CA SER A 246 -10.99 -49.76 -10.25
C SER A 246 -12.18 -50.69 -10.01
N TYR A 247 -13.00 -50.40 -9.00
CA TYR A 247 -14.15 -51.22 -8.61
C TYR A 247 -15.47 -50.72 -9.23
N TYR A 248 -15.58 -49.42 -9.45
CA TYR A 248 -16.69 -48.77 -10.15
C TYR A 248 -16.15 -48.01 -11.39
N PRO A 249 -15.85 -48.69 -12.51
CA PRO A 249 -15.23 -48.07 -13.69
C PRO A 249 -16.10 -46.99 -14.35
N SER A 250 -17.41 -47.02 -14.13
CA SER A 250 -18.34 -45.99 -14.58
C SER A 250 -18.41 -44.79 -13.62
N GLY A 251 -17.86 -44.89 -12.40
CA GLY A 251 -17.94 -43.90 -11.33
C GLY A 251 -19.13 -44.12 -10.39
N ASN A 252 -19.02 -43.66 -9.14
CA ASN A 252 -20.10 -43.66 -8.15
C ASN A 252 -20.05 -42.42 -7.23
N VAL A 253 -20.99 -42.30 -6.28
CA VAL A 253 -21.05 -41.17 -5.32
C VAL A 253 -19.78 -41.04 -4.47
N SER A 254 -19.12 -42.16 -4.15
CA SER A 254 -17.86 -42.17 -3.40
C SER A 254 -16.69 -41.60 -4.22
N THR A 255 -16.64 -41.91 -5.52
CA THR A 255 -15.70 -41.30 -6.49
C THR A 255 -15.84 -39.78 -6.50
N ALA A 256 -17.08 -39.28 -6.57
CA ALA A 256 -17.36 -37.84 -6.53
C ALA A 256 -16.91 -37.17 -5.22
N SER A 257 -17.04 -37.87 -4.08
CA SER A 257 -16.58 -37.36 -2.78
C SER A 257 -15.06 -37.22 -2.72
N SER A 258 -14.31 -38.19 -3.27
CA SER A 258 -12.84 -38.09 -3.35
C SER A 258 -12.39 -36.99 -4.32
N LEU A 259 -13.03 -36.85 -5.50
CA LEU A 259 -12.78 -35.74 -6.43
C LEU A 259 -13.03 -34.38 -5.76
N ASN A 260 -14.08 -34.27 -4.96
CA ASN A 260 -14.39 -33.04 -4.21
C ASN A 260 -13.36 -32.72 -3.12
N ASN A 261 -12.88 -33.73 -2.39
CA ASN A 261 -11.81 -33.53 -1.43
C ASN A 261 -10.52 -33.04 -2.12
N ILE A 262 -10.17 -33.62 -3.27
CA ILE A 262 -9.04 -33.15 -4.11
C ILE A 262 -9.28 -31.70 -4.52
N GLY A 263 -10.46 -31.36 -5.05
CA GLY A 263 -10.83 -30.00 -5.43
C GLY A 263 -10.68 -29.00 -4.28
N ASN A 264 -11.18 -29.34 -3.09
CA ASN A 264 -11.04 -28.48 -1.91
C ASN A 264 -9.59 -28.33 -1.45
N ILE A 265 -8.80 -29.40 -1.48
CA ILE A 265 -7.37 -29.34 -1.13
C ILE A 265 -6.61 -28.47 -2.13
N LEU A 266 -6.86 -28.63 -3.43
CA LEU A 266 -6.24 -27.82 -4.49
C LEU A 266 -6.68 -26.34 -4.40
N CYS A 267 -7.93 -26.08 -4.01
CA CYS A 267 -8.42 -24.74 -3.74
C CYS A 267 -7.61 -24.05 -2.64
N ASP A 268 -7.34 -24.76 -1.53
CA ASP A 268 -6.54 -24.23 -0.44
C ASP A 268 -5.05 -24.12 -0.79
N GLN A 269 -4.56 -24.92 -1.75
CA GLN A 269 -3.25 -24.72 -2.39
C GLN A 269 -3.22 -23.49 -3.34
N GLY A 270 -4.35 -22.83 -3.60
CA GLY A 270 -4.47 -21.73 -4.57
C GLY A 270 -4.54 -22.16 -6.03
N LYS A 271 -4.55 -23.47 -6.31
CA LYS A 271 -4.69 -24.04 -7.66
C LYS A 271 -6.15 -24.09 -8.09
N TYR A 272 -6.78 -22.92 -8.17
CA TYR A 272 -8.23 -22.83 -8.32
C TYR A 272 -8.75 -23.42 -9.64
N ASN A 273 -8.01 -23.32 -10.75
CA ASN A 273 -8.45 -23.87 -12.03
C ASN A 273 -8.51 -25.41 -11.99
N GLU A 274 -7.44 -26.06 -11.53
CA GLU A 274 -7.42 -27.51 -11.33
C GLU A 274 -8.52 -27.95 -10.35
N ALA A 275 -8.71 -27.18 -9.27
CA ALA A 275 -9.77 -27.45 -8.29
C ALA A 275 -11.18 -27.45 -8.92
N VAL A 276 -11.48 -26.45 -9.75
CA VAL A 276 -12.76 -26.36 -10.48
C VAL A 276 -12.91 -27.53 -11.46
N ASP A 277 -11.84 -27.96 -12.13
CA ASP A 277 -11.89 -29.09 -13.05
C ASP A 277 -12.23 -30.41 -12.33
N PHE A 278 -11.59 -30.68 -11.18
CA PHE A 278 -11.94 -31.84 -10.35
C PHE A 278 -13.38 -31.78 -9.82
N LEU A 279 -13.87 -30.61 -9.40
CA LEU A 279 -15.27 -30.47 -8.98
C LEU A 279 -16.27 -30.61 -10.13
N ARG A 280 -15.93 -30.15 -11.33
CA ARG A 280 -16.75 -30.39 -12.55
C ARG A 280 -16.81 -31.87 -12.89
N GLN A 281 -15.72 -32.62 -12.70
CA GLN A 281 -15.72 -34.08 -12.84
C GLN A 281 -16.60 -34.74 -11.77
N ALA A 282 -16.53 -34.28 -10.51
CA ALA A 282 -17.40 -34.77 -9.43
C ALA A 282 -18.88 -34.55 -9.75
N LEU A 283 -19.24 -33.33 -10.19
CA LEU A 283 -20.59 -32.97 -10.60
C LEU A 283 -21.08 -33.85 -11.76
N SER A 284 -20.28 -34.00 -12.83
CA SER A 284 -20.63 -34.85 -13.98
C SER A 284 -20.82 -36.32 -13.60
N THR A 285 -20.03 -36.83 -12.64
CA THR A 285 -20.14 -38.21 -12.16
C THR A 285 -21.49 -38.46 -11.48
N VAL A 286 -21.92 -37.53 -10.62
CA VAL A 286 -23.20 -37.63 -9.90
C VAL A 286 -24.39 -37.41 -10.83
N GLU A 287 -24.33 -36.44 -11.75
CA GLU A 287 -25.40 -36.21 -12.74
C GLU A 287 -25.69 -37.46 -13.60
N LYS A 288 -24.66 -38.24 -13.94
CA LYS A 288 -24.79 -39.46 -14.75
C LYS A 288 -25.36 -40.67 -13.99
N HIS A 289 -25.04 -40.82 -12.71
CA HIS A 289 -25.30 -42.07 -11.96
C HIS A 289 -26.37 -41.94 -10.88
N SER A 290 -26.62 -40.71 -10.43
CA SER A 290 -27.56 -40.40 -9.36
C SER A 290 -28.39 -39.18 -9.76
N SER A 291 -29.04 -39.22 -10.92
CA SER A 291 -29.82 -38.09 -11.47
C SER A 291 -30.98 -37.62 -10.59
N HIS A 292 -31.38 -38.44 -9.61
CA HIS A 292 -32.41 -38.14 -8.61
C HIS A 292 -31.80 -37.63 -7.28
N ASP A 293 -30.48 -37.61 -7.14
CA ASP A 293 -29.76 -37.12 -5.96
C ASP A 293 -29.46 -35.62 -6.10
N HIS A 294 -30.53 -34.83 -6.00
CA HIS A 294 -30.47 -33.37 -6.09
C HIS A 294 -29.57 -32.74 -5.01
N PHE A 295 -29.40 -33.40 -3.86
CA PHE A 295 -28.56 -32.91 -2.76
C PHE A 295 -27.07 -32.96 -3.15
N SER A 296 -26.59 -34.08 -3.67
CA SER A 296 -25.19 -34.19 -4.09
C SER A 296 -24.87 -33.23 -5.25
N ILE A 297 -25.78 -33.08 -6.23
CA ILE A 297 -25.60 -32.16 -7.37
C ILE A 297 -25.43 -30.71 -6.87
N THR A 298 -26.34 -30.26 -6.01
CA THR A 298 -26.32 -28.89 -5.47
C THR A 298 -25.12 -28.63 -4.57
N PHE A 299 -24.68 -29.63 -3.80
CA PHE A 299 -23.46 -29.54 -2.98
C PHE A 299 -22.22 -29.23 -3.83
N TYR A 300 -22.00 -29.98 -4.92
CA TYR A 300 -20.84 -29.74 -5.79
C TYR A 300 -20.96 -28.41 -6.56
N MET A 301 -22.16 -28.03 -7.00
CA MET A 301 -22.39 -26.71 -7.62
C MET A 301 -22.06 -25.55 -6.67
N ASN A 302 -22.45 -25.65 -5.39
CA ASN A 302 -22.09 -24.65 -4.39
C ASN A 302 -20.59 -24.59 -4.16
N ASN A 303 -19.88 -25.73 -4.08
CA ASN A 303 -18.43 -25.73 -3.95
C ASN A 303 -17.74 -25.09 -5.17
N ILE A 304 -18.21 -25.38 -6.39
CA ILE A 304 -17.71 -24.71 -7.61
C ILE A 304 -17.93 -23.20 -7.50
N GLY A 305 -19.12 -22.75 -7.10
CA GLY A 305 -19.43 -21.34 -6.90
C GLY A 305 -18.51 -20.64 -5.89
N ILE A 306 -18.20 -21.30 -4.77
CA ILE A 306 -17.26 -20.79 -3.75
C ILE A 306 -15.86 -20.60 -4.34
N ILE A 307 -15.36 -21.59 -5.11
CA ILE A 307 -14.03 -21.48 -5.72
C ILE A 307 -14.00 -20.40 -6.79
N LEU A 308 -15.03 -20.30 -7.63
CA LEU A 308 -15.16 -19.24 -8.64
C LEU A 308 -15.23 -17.85 -7.99
N CYS A 309 -15.88 -17.72 -6.83
CA CYS A 309 -15.87 -16.49 -6.04
C CYS A 309 -14.45 -16.12 -5.56
N LYS A 310 -13.64 -17.10 -5.12
CA LYS A 310 -12.22 -16.89 -4.79
C LYS A 310 -11.36 -16.53 -6.01
N GLN A 311 -11.76 -16.93 -7.22
CA GLN A 311 -11.14 -16.50 -8.48
C GLN A 311 -11.61 -15.12 -8.96
N GLU A 312 -12.45 -14.42 -8.20
CA GLU A 312 -13.09 -13.15 -8.60
C GLU A 312 -14.01 -13.28 -9.84
N LYS A 313 -14.35 -14.51 -10.24
CA LYS A 313 -15.32 -14.79 -11.33
C LYS A 313 -16.74 -14.75 -10.80
N TYR A 314 -17.12 -13.60 -10.27
CA TYR A 314 -18.39 -13.43 -9.54
C TYR A 314 -19.62 -13.75 -10.38
N HIS A 315 -19.61 -13.45 -11.69
CA HIS A 315 -20.75 -13.75 -12.57
C HIS A 315 -21.00 -15.24 -12.74
N GLU A 316 -19.95 -16.03 -12.98
CA GLU A 316 -20.07 -17.49 -13.07
C GLU A 316 -20.45 -18.09 -11.70
N ALA A 317 -19.83 -17.61 -10.62
CA ALA A 317 -20.17 -18.06 -9.26
C ALA A 317 -21.65 -17.83 -8.94
N LEU A 318 -22.19 -16.65 -9.28
CA LEU A 318 -23.59 -16.31 -9.07
C LEU A 318 -24.54 -17.20 -9.87
N ASP A 319 -24.17 -17.59 -11.10
CA ASP A 319 -24.96 -18.51 -11.92
C ASP A 319 -25.09 -19.89 -11.26
N TYR A 320 -23.97 -20.46 -10.81
CA TYR A 320 -23.99 -21.74 -10.08
C TYR A 320 -24.85 -21.66 -8.82
N HIS A 321 -24.69 -20.62 -7.99
CA HIS A 321 -25.48 -20.48 -6.77
C HIS A 321 -26.98 -20.23 -7.03
N ARG A 322 -27.35 -19.48 -8.07
CA ARG A 322 -28.76 -19.28 -8.45
C ARG A 322 -29.40 -20.58 -8.94
N ARG A 323 -28.71 -21.33 -9.79
CA ARG A 323 -29.18 -22.65 -10.23
C ARG A 323 -29.33 -23.62 -9.05
N THR A 324 -28.40 -23.57 -8.09
CA THR A 324 -28.51 -24.34 -6.84
C THR A 324 -29.74 -23.92 -6.03
N LEU A 325 -29.99 -22.61 -5.89
CA LEU A 325 -31.16 -22.08 -5.16
C LEU A 325 -32.46 -22.56 -5.79
N ASP A 326 -32.59 -22.45 -7.12
CA ASP A 326 -33.78 -22.91 -7.86
C ASP A 326 -34.04 -24.42 -7.64
N MET A 327 -32.97 -25.23 -7.57
CA MET A 327 -33.09 -26.66 -7.27
C MET A 327 -33.51 -26.91 -5.83
N HIS A 328 -32.91 -26.21 -4.86
CA HIS A 328 -33.30 -26.36 -3.45
C HIS A 328 -34.74 -25.92 -3.22
N GLU A 329 -35.20 -24.80 -3.79
CA GLU A 329 -36.59 -24.34 -3.66
C GLU A 329 -37.60 -25.33 -4.26
N LYS A 330 -37.21 -26.09 -5.28
CA LYS A 330 -38.07 -27.07 -5.95
C LYS A 330 -38.17 -28.41 -5.20
N TYR A 331 -37.09 -28.88 -4.60
CA TYR A 331 -36.97 -30.24 -4.07
C TYR A 331 -36.81 -30.33 -2.55
N CYS A 332 -36.41 -29.24 -1.89
CA CYS A 332 -36.28 -29.17 -0.44
C CYS A 332 -37.51 -28.50 0.20
N PRO A 333 -37.83 -28.83 1.47
CA PRO A 333 -38.85 -28.10 2.21
C PRO A 333 -38.51 -26.60 2.33
N PRO A 334 -39.50 -25.70 2.37
CA PRO A 334 -39.31 -24.24 2.37
C PRO A 334 -38.58 -23.64 3.59
N CYS A 335 -37.95 -24.45 4.44
CA CYS A 335 -37.10 -24.02 5.56
C CYS A 335 -35.86 -24.92 5.72
N ASP A 336 -35.35 -25.48 4.62
CA ASP A 336 -34.14 -26.30 4.63
C ASP A 336 -32.87 -25.46 4.87
N HIS A 337 -31.93 -25.99 5.66
CA HIS A 337 -30.63 -25.39 5.94
C HIS A 337 -29.85 -25.13 4.64
N GLU A 338 -30.04 -25.95 3.61
CA GLU A 338 -29.34 -25.80 2.34
C GLU A 338 -29.76 -24.55 1.56
N ILE A 339 -31.04 -24.17 1.63
CA ILE A 339 -31.54 -22.91 1.01
C ILE A 339 -30.85 -21.73 1.69
N ILE A 340 -30.80 -21.72 3.02
CA ILE A 340 -30.17 -20.68 3.83
C ILE A 340 -28.68 -20.52 3.50
N ASN A 341 -27.95 -21.63 3.38
CA ASN A 341 -26.53 -21.60 2.98
C ASN A 341 -26.35 -20.99 1.60
N THR A 342 -27.19 -21.38 0.64
CA THR A 342 -27.12 -20.89 -0.73
C THR A 342 -27.43 -19.39 -0.81
N LEU A 343 -28.42 -18.89 -0.06
CA LEU A 343 -28.68 -17.46 0.09
C LEU A 343 -27.48 -16.70 0.66
N ASN A 344 -26.83 -17.26 1.68
CA ASN A 344 -25.59 -16.70 2.26
C ASN A 344 -24.44 -16.67 1.24
N TYR A 345 -24.27 -17.71 0.42
CA TYR A 345 -23.25 -17.74 -0.63
C TYR A 345 -23.53 -16.71 -1.73
N ILE A 346 -24.79 -16.55 -2.16
CA ILE A 346 -25.18 -15.49 -3.10
C ILE A 346 -24.85 -14.11 -2.52
N GLY A 347 -25.19 -13.88 -1.24
CA GLY A 347 -24.83 -12.65 -0.53
C GLY A 347 -23.31 -12.39 -0.57
N ASN A 348 -22.49 -13.41 -0.30
CA ASN A 348 -21.03 -13.28 -0.30
C ASN A 348 -20.49 -12.90 -1.69
N VAL A 349 -21.03 -13.52 -2.75
CA VAL A 349 -20.67 -13.18 -4.14
C VAL A 349 -21.07 -11.74 -4.48
N LEU A 350 -22.24 -11.28 -4.01
CA LEU A 350 -22.71 -9.91 -4.22
C LEU A 350 -21.88 -8.87 -3.46
N ILE A 351 -21.37 -9.20 -2.25
CA ILE A 351 -20.37 -8.36 -1.57
C ILE A 351 -19.12 -8.22 -2.46
N GLY A 352 -18.65 -9.32 -3.07
CA GLY A 352 -17.52 -9.31 -4.00
C GLY A 352 -17.75 -8.44 -5.25
N GLN A 353 -18.99 -8.31 -5.70
CA GLN A 353 -19.41 -7.38 -6.76
C GLN A 353 -19.65 -5.94 -6.28
N GLU A 354 -19.36 -5.63 -5.01
CA GLU A 354 -19.66 -4.35 -4.35
C GLU A 354 -21.16 -3.99 -4.31
N LYS A 355 -22.05 -4.97 -4.54
CA LYS A 355 -23.51 -4.81 -4.51
C LYS A 355 -24.07 -5.06 -3.12
N TYR A 356 -23.64 -4.23 -2.17
CA TYR A 356 -23.92 -4.42 -0.75
C TYR A 356 -25.41 -4.43 -0.40
N ASP A 357 -26.22 -3.55 -1.00
CA ASP A 357 -27.67 -3.49 -0.70
C ASP A 357 -28.44 -4.71 -1.23
N GLU A 358 -28.01 -5.30 -2.36
CA GLU A 358 -28.57 -6.56 -2.84
C GLU A 358 -28.15 -7.72 -1.93
N ALA A 359 -26.88 -7.77 -1.51
CA ALA A 359 -26.39 -8.79 -0.57
C ALA A 359 -27.19 -8.80 0.74
N LEU A 360 -27.47 -7.61 1.30
CA LEU A 360 -28.27 -7.47 2.52
C LEU A 360 -29.67 -8.07 2.39
N LYS A 361 -30.33 -7.98 1.22
CA LYS A 361 -31.64 -8.59 1.00
C LYS A 361 -31.58 -10.12 1.08
N PHE A 362 -30.55 -10.74 0.50
CA PHE A 362 -30.36 -12.19 0.56
C PHE A 362 -30.04 -12.64 1.99
N TYR A 363 -29.19 -11.91 2.73
CA TYR A 363 -28.91 -12.23 4.13
C TYR A 363 -30.11 -12.03 5.05
N GLN A 364 -30.91 -10.98 4.83
CA GLN A 364 -32.15 -10.75 5.58
C GLN A 364 -33.15 -11.88 5.34
N HIS A 365 -33.31 -12.31 4.09
CA HIS A 365 -34.16 -13.46 3.76
C HIS A 365 -33.65 -14.73 4.45
N ALA A 366 -32.35 -15.00 4.42
CA ALA A 366 -31.75 -16.13 5.14
C ALA A 366 -31.97 -16.05 6.66
N LEU A 367 -31.85 -14.85 7.24
CA LEU A 367 -32.07 -14.60 8.67
C LEU A 367 -33.53 -14.83 9.07
N GLU A 368 -34.49 -14.30 8.31
CA GLU A 368 -35.93 -14.49 8.54
C GLU A 368 -36.33 -15.98 8.50
N MET A 369 -35.78 -16.73 7.55
CA MET A 369 -35.98 -18.19 7.46
C MET A 369 -35.41 -18.90 8.70
N GLN A 370 -34.18 -18.52 9.12
CA GLN A 370 -33.54 -19.10 10.30
C GLN A 370 -34.31 -18.79 11.58
N GLU A 371 -34.78 -17.55 11.78
CA GLU A 371 -35.52 -17.16 12.99
C GLU A 371 -36.87 -17.87 13.10
N LYS A 372 -37.53 -18.12 11.97
CA LYS A 372 -38.78 -18.90 11.92
C LYS A 372 -38.58 -20.37 12.29
N TYR A 373 -37.47 -20.97 11.86
CA TYR A 373 -37.18 -22.39 12.08
C TYR A 373 -36.56 -22.64 13.46
N TYR A 374 -35.64 -21.78 13.90
CA TYR A 374 -34.91 -21.88 15.16
C TYR A 374 -35.48 -20.92 16.21
N SER A 375 -36.74 -21.12 16.59
CA SER A 375 -37.45 -20.26 17.55
C SER A 375 -36.78 -20.14 18.94
N ASN A 376 -35.91 -21.09 19.31
CA ASN A 376 -35.13 -21.07 20.55
C ASN A 376 -33.69 -20.54 20.39
N GLY A 377 -33.33 -20.03 19.20
CA GLY A 377 -31.98 -19.62 18.79
C GLY A 377 -31.15 -20.80 18.26
N HIS A 378 -30.20 -20.50 17.36
CA HIS A 378 -29.26 -21.47 16.80
C HIS A 378 -27.96 -20.80 16.35
N VAL A 379 -26.82 -21.49 16.40
CA VAL A 379 -25.51 -20.94 16.02
C VAL A 379 -25.48 -20.39 14.59
N ASN A 380 -26.22 -21.00 13.67
CA ASN A 380 -26.24 -20.56 12.27
C ASN A 380 -26.78 -19.13 12.09
N ILE A 381 -27.63 -18.65 13.01
CA ILE A 381 -28.09 -17.26 13.02
C ILE A 381 -26.88 -16.32 13.19
N ALA A 382 -25.93 -16.67 14.06
CA ALA A 382 -24.73 -15.86 14.28
C ALA A 382 -23.90 -15.71 13.00
N THR A 383 -23.82 -16.75 12.15
CA THR A 383 -23.07 -16.69 10.89
C THR A 383 -23.68 -15.68 9.92
N THR A 384 -25.01 -15.71 9.75
CA THR A 384 -25.72 -14.74 8.90
C THR A 384 -25.57 -13.32 9.44
N LEU A 385 -25.68 -13.13 10.77
CA LEU A 385 -25.47 -11.82 11.41
C LEU A 385 -24.03 -11.29 11.22
N ILE A 386 -23.01 -12.16 11.25
CA ILE A 386 -21.62 -11.79 10.96
C ILE A 386 -21.47 -11.32 9.51
N ASN A 387 -22.11 -11.99 8.55
CA ASN A 387 -22.08 -11.57 7.15
C ASN A 387 -22.77 -10.22 6.94
N ILE A 388 -23.92 -9.98 7.61
CA ILE A 388 -24.60 -8.69 7.62
C ILE A 388 -23.71 -7.60 8.21
N GLY A 389 -23.10 -7.85 9.38
CA GLY A 389 -22.17 -6.91 10.02
C GLY A 389 -20.97 -6.59 9.13
N THR A 390 -20.39 -7.60 8.47
CA THR A 390 -19.29 -7.43 7.52
C THR A 390 -19.72 -6.60 6.30
N THR A 391 -20.96 -6.76 5.83
CA THR A 391 -21.53 -5.96 4.74
C THR A 391 -21.68 -4.50 5.14
N PHE A 392 -22.19 -4.22 6.34
CA PHE A 392 -22.28 -2.85 6.85
C PHE A 392 -20.90 -2.22 7.06
N ARG A 393 -19.89 -3.00 7.50
CA ARG A 393 -18.50 -2.54 7.57
C ARG A 393 -17.98 -2.08 6.21
N LYS A 394 -18.24 -2.85 5.14
CA LYS A 394 -17.87 -2.48 3.76
C LYS A 394 -18.61 -1.24 3.26
N GLN A 395 -19.85 -1.01 3.71
CA GLN A 395 -20.59 0.25 3.49
C GLN A 395 -20.11 1.43 4.37
N GLN A 396 -19.09 1.24 5.22
CA GLN A 396 -18.62 2.22 6.22
C GLN A 396 -19.70 2.63 7.25
N LYS A 397 -20.71 1.79 7.46
CA LYS A 397 -21.74 1.97 8.51
C LYS A 397 -21.33 1.23 9.77
N PHE A 398 -20.34 1.79 10.48
CA PHE A 398 -19.63 1.09 11.56
C PHE A 398 -20.53 0.76 12.77
N ASP A 399 -21.43 1.66 13.19
CA ASP A 399 -22.34 1.41 14.32
C ASP A 399 -23.23 0.18 14.08
N GLN A 400 -23.81 0.08 12.88
CA GLN A 400 -24.64 -1.06 12.49
C GLN A 400 -23.80 -2.34 12.43
N ALA A 401 -22.58 -2.27 11.87
CA ALA A 401 -21.69 -3.42 11.83
C ALA A 401 -21.39 -3.98 13.23
N ILE A 402 -21.06 -3.10 14.18
CA ILE A 402 -20.81 -3.47 15.58
C ILE A 402 -22.07 -4.08 16.22
N GLU A 403 -23.25 -3.48 16.02
CA GLU A 403 -24.52 -3.99 16.56
C GLU A 403 -24.79 -5.43 16.10
N TYR A 404 -24.64 -5.72 14.80
CA TYR A 404 -24.85 -7.07 14.25
C TYR A 404 -23.80 -8.07 14.73
N HIS A 405 -22.53 -7.68 14.82
CA HIS A 405 -21.49 -8.55 15.37
C HIS A 405 -21.70 -8.83 16.87
N GLN A 406 -22.18 -7.85 17.65
CA GLN A 406 -22.54 -8.06 19.07
C GLN A 406 -23.74 -8.99 19.23
N LYS A 407 -24.76 -8.89 18.35
CA LYS A 407 -25.88 -9.85 18.33
C LYS A 407 -25.39 -11.27 18.04
N ALA A 408 -24.49 -11.43 17.07
CA ALA A 408 -23.88 -12.72 16.76
C ALA A 408 -23.08 -13.28 17.95
N LEU A 409 -22.28 -12.43 18.60
CA LEU A 409 -21.48 -12.77 19.78
C LEU A 409 -22.37 -13.26 20.93
N LYS A 410 -23.45 -12.54 21.24
CA LYS A 410 -24.41 -12.92 22.30
C LYS A 410 -25.08 -14.27 22.04
N ILE A 411 -25.34 -14.60 20.78
CA ILE A 411 -25.83 -15.94 20.41
C ILE A 411 -24.72 -16.97 20.64
N GLN A 412 -23.50 -16.74 20.19
CA GLN A 412 -22.39 -17.69 20.35
C GLN A 412 -22.06 -17.95 21.83
N GLU A 413 -22.03 -16.92 22.68
CA GLU A 413 -21.80 -17.04 24.13
C GLU A 413 -22.87 -17.87 24.85
N LYS A 414 -24.07 -18.02 24.27
CA LYS A 414 -25.14 -18.88 24.80
C LYS A 414 -24.87 -20.38 24.53
N TYR A 415 -24.25 -20.71 23.40
CA TYR A 415 -24.08 -22.11 22.94
C TYR A 415 -22.66 -22.66 23.12
N TYR A 416 -21.67 -21.78 23.23
CA TYR A 416 -20.27 -22.16 23.39
C TYR A 416 -19.71 -21.69 24.74
N PRO A 417 -18.75 -22.42 25.32
CA PRO A 417 -17.97 -21.92 26.46
C PRO A 417 -17.32 -20.57 26.12
N SER A 418 -17.16 -19.72 27.13
CA SER A 418 -16.60 -18.36 26.98
C SER A 418 -15.24 -18.32 26.28
N ASP A 419 -14.47 -19.41 26.37
CA ASP A 419 -13.12 -19.53 25.81
C ASP A 419 -13.09 -20.21 24.42
N SER A 420 -14.24 -20.33 23.75
CA SER A 420 -14.33 -20.96 22.44
C SER A 420 -13.67 -20.14 21.33
N VAL A 421 -12.88 -20.80 20.46
CA VAL A 421 -12.25 -20.16 19.28
C VAL A 421 -13.27 -19.54 18.32
N ILE A 422 -14.50 -20.06 18.29
CA ILE A 422 -15.57 -19.50 17.43
C ILE A 422 -15.94 -18.07 17.88
N ILE A 423 -15.89 -17.79 19.18
CA ILE A 423 -16.11 -16.45 19.73
C ILE A 423 -14.96 -15.51 19.34
N ALA A 424 -13.72 -16.02 19.31
CA ALA A 424 -12.54 -15.24 18.91
C ALA A 424 -12.64 -14.69 17.47
N ASP A 425 -13.19 -15.47 16.53
CA ASP A 425 -13.39 -15.02 15.15
C ASP A 425 -14.36 -13.83 15.06
N THR A 426 -15.46 -13.86 15.82
CA THR A 426 -16.42 -12.73 15.90
C THR A 426 -15.82 -11.51 16.58
N ILE A 427 -15.01 -11.70 17.62
CA ILE A 427 -14.26 -10.63 18.28
C ILE A 427 -13.28 -9.96 17.31
N ASN A 428 -12.58 -10.75 16.48
CA ASN A 428 -11.73 -10.22 15.42
C ASN A 428 -12.53 -9.39 14.41
N CYS A 429 -13.75 -9.79 14.05
CA CYS A 429 -14.64 -8.98 13.19
C CYS A 429 -14.95 -7.61 13.81
N ILE A 430 -15.21 -7.53 15.12
CA ILE A 430 -15.41 -6.24 15.82
C ILE A 430 -14.12 -5.41 15.78
N GLY A 431 -12.96 -6.04 16.05
CA GLY A 431 -11.66 -5.40 15.92
C GLY A 431 -11.42 -4.83 14.52
N HIS A 432 -11.85 -5.53 13.47
CA HIS A 432 -11.76 -5.04 12.09
C HIS A 432 -12.64 -3.82 11.84
N VAL A 433 -13.85 -3.76 12.41
CA VAL A 433 -14.71 -2.57 12.30
C VAL A 433 -14.04 -1.36 12.97
N LEU A 434 -13.50 -1.55 14.18
CA LEU A 434 -12.82 -0.48 14.93
C LEU A 434 -11.54 -0.02 14.23
N TYR A 435 -10.79 -0.94 13.61
CA TYR A 435 -9.64 -0.62 12.77
C TYR A 435 -10.05 0.25 11.57
N ASP A 436 -11.13 -0.10 10.87
CA ASP A 436 -11.65 0.68 9.73
C ASP A 436 -12.18 2.06 10.17
N GLU A 437 -12.71 2.17 11.40
CA GLU A 437 -13.11 3.43 12.06
C GLU A 437 -11.91 4.25 12.60
N ARG A 438 -10.68 3.73 12.48
CA ARG A 438 -9.42 4.31 12.99
C ARG A 438 -9.31 4.38 14.52
N LYS A 439 -10.15 3.63 15.25
CA LYS A 439 -10.05 3.42 16.71
C LYS A 439 -9.06 2.29 17.01
N TYR A 440 -7.78 2.57 16.73
CA TYR A 440 -6.73 1.56 16.73
C TYR A 440 -6.45 0.94 18.11
N ASP A 441 -6.49 1.73 19.19
CA ASP A 441 -6.23 1.20 20.54
C ASP A 441 -7.33 0.22 20.98
N GLU A 442 -8.61 0.57 20.76
CA GLU A 442 -9.74 -0.31 21.04
C GLU A 442 -9.67 -1.58 20.17
N ALA A 443 -9.32 -1.46 18.88
CA ALA A 443 -9.14 -2.60 18.00
C ALA A 443 -8.08 -3.58 18.52
N ILE A 444 -6.94 -3.08 19.01
CA ILE A 444 -5.87 -3.89 19.61
C ILE A 444 -6.38 -4.64 20.84
N ASP A 445 -7.20 -4.04 21.68
CA ASP A 445 -7.77 -4.70 22.86
C ASP A 445 -8.66 -5.89 22.47
N TYR A 446 -9.53 -5.72 21.48
CA TYR A 446 -10.34 -6.83 20.95
C TYR A 446 -9.46 -7.92 20.32
N TYR A 447 -8.46 -7.57 19.51
CA TYR A 447 -7.55 -8.55 18.92
C TYR A 447 -6.74 -9.31 20.00
N ARG A 448 -6.27 -8.64 21.05
CA ARG A 448 -5.58 -9.30 22.18
C ARG A 448 -6.48 -10.25 22.94
N ARG A 449 -7.76 -9.90 23.11
CA ARG A 449 -8.75 -10.81 23.71
C ARG A 449 -8.96 -12.05 22.84
N ALA A 450 -9.13 -11.88 21.53
CA ALA A 450 -9.23 -13.02 20.60
C ALA A 450 -7.96 -13.88 20.60
N LEU A 451 -6.79 -13.25 20.64
CA LEU A 451 -5.50 -13.93 20.67
C LEU A 451 -5.38 -14.82 21.92
N SER A 452 -5.69 -14.31 23.10
CA SER A 452 -5.67 -15.06 24.36
C SER A 452 -6.57 -16.30 24.31
N MET A 453 -7.78 -16.16 23.75
CA MET A 453 -8.71 -17.29 23.58
C MET A 453 -8.15 -18.35 22.62
N GLN A 454 -7.51 -17.90 21.52
CA GLN A 454 -6.89 -18.80 20.54
C GLN A 454 -5.66 -19.52 21.11
N GLU A 455 -4.80 -18.83 21.87
CA GLU A 455 -3.61 -19.42 22.51
C GLU A 455 -3.98 -20.46 23.56
N ASN A 456 -5.04 -20.22 24.35
CA ASN A 456 -5.55 -21.19 25.32
C ASN A 456 -6.10 -22.46 24.66
N PHE A 457 -6.76 -22.32 23.51
CA PHE A 457 -7.33 -23.46 22.79
C PHE A 457 -6.30 -24.21 21.93
N TYR A 458 -5.29 -23.51 21.41
CA TYR A 458 -4.23 -24.08 20.57
C TYR A 458 -2.83 -23.94 21.20
N PRO A 459 -2.46 -24.78 22.18
CA PRO A 459 -1.18 -24.68 22.89
C PRO A 459 0.05 -24.83 21.98
N ASP A 460 -0.06 -25.62 20.90
CA ASP A 460 1.07 -25.97 20.02
C ASP A 460 1.38 -24.93 18.92
N SER A 461 0.76 -23.73 19.03
CA SER A 461 0.68 -22.69 17.99
C SER A 461 -0.23 -23.12 16.82
N HIS A 462 -1.11 -22.21 16.37
CA HIS A 462 -2.05 -22.49 15.27
C HIS A 462 -2.11 -21.30 14.31
N ILE A 463 -2.44 -21.56 13.04
CA ILE A 463 -2.42 -20.53 11.99
C ILE A 463 -3.35 -19.34 12.29
N LYS A 464 -4.51 -19.60 12.90
CA LYS A 464 -5.44 -18.54 13.34
C LYS A 464 -4.79 -17.55 14.32
N THR A 465 -3.93 -18.03 15.20
CA THR A 465 -3.14 -17.20 16.12
C THR A 465 -2.21 -16.26 15.32
N SER A 466 -1.60 -16.75 14.24
CA SER A 466 -0.75 -15.92 13.37
C SER A 466 -1.52 -14.81 12.63
N HIS A 467 -2.77 -15.07 12.23
CA HIS A 467 -3.63 -14.05 11.62
C HIS A 467 -3.95 -12.93 12.60
N THR A 468 -4.35 -13.29 13.82
CA THR A 468 -4.64 -12.31 14.89
C THR A 468 -3.39 -11.48 15.24
N LEU A 469 -2.22 -12.11 15.35
CA LEU A 469 -0.94 -11.41 15.53
C LEU A 469 -0.67 -10.43 14.38
N SER A 470 -0.93 -10.83 13.13
CA SER A 470 -0.79 -9.96 11.95
C SER A 470 -1.79 -8.80 11.96
N PHE A 471 -3.01 -8.98 12.48
CA PHE A 471 -3.99 -7.90 12.64
C PHE A 471 -3.53 -6.86 13.67
N ILE A 472 -2.94 -7.31 14.78
CA ILE A 472 -2.30 -6.43 15.77
C ILE A 472 -1.13 -5.68 15.11
N GLY A 473 -0.25 -6.38 14.38
CA GLY A 473 0.86 -5.79 13.63
C GLY A 473 0.40 -4.71 12.63
N ASN A 474 -0.65 -4.99 11.85
CA ASN A 474 -1.25 -4.03 10.91
C ASN A 474 -1.77 -2.77 11.63
N THR A 475 -2.39 -2.96 12.78
CA THR A 475 -2.95 -1.87 13.59
C THR A 475 -1.85 -0.98 14.18
N LEU A 476 -0.79 -1.60 14.72
CA LEU A 476 0.39 -0.89 15.24
C LEU A 476 1.15 -0.15 14.13
N TYR A 477 1.27 -0.75 12.94
CA TYR A 477 1.85 -0.10 11.76
C TYR A 477 1.08 1.19 11.39
N LYS A 478 -0.26 1.17 11.44
CA LYS A 478 -1.08 2.38 11.21
C LYS A 478 -0.90 3.45 12.29
N GLN A 479 -0.57 3.06 13.52
CA GLN A 479 -0.19 3.99 14.59
C GLN A 479 1.26 4.49 14.48
N SER A 480 2.00 4.12 13.43
CA SER A 480 3.44 4.40 13.27
C SER A 480 4.32 3.78 14.38
N LYS A 481 3.81 2.79 15.12
CA LYS A 481 4.56 2.03 16.14
C LYS A 481 5.29 0.87 15.47
N TYR A 482 6.29 1.21 14.65
CA TYR A 482 6.96 0.26 13.74
C TYR A 482 7.69 -0.88 14.46
N ASP A 483 8.41 -0.59 15.55
CA ASP A 483 9.17 -1.62 16.27
C ASP A 483 8.27 -2.67 16.94
N GLU A 484 7.15 -2.22 17.54
CA GLU A 484 6.16 -3.15 18.11
C GLU A 484 5.48 -3.95 17.01
N ALA A 485 5.10 -3.32 15.89
CA ALA A 485 4.48 -4.01 14.75
C ALA A 485 5.39 -5.12 14.22
N LEU A 486 6.69 -4.85 14.10
CA LEU A 486 7.69 -5.82 13.64
C LEU A 486 7.73 -7.07 14.55
N GLN A 487 7.71 -6.90 15.87
CA GLN A 487 7.70 -8.03 16.81
C GLN A 487 6.47 -8.94 16.63
N PHE A 488 5.29 -8.36 16.39
CA PHE A 488 4.07 -9.15 16.16
C PHE A 488 4.11 -9.87 14.82
N TYR A 489 4.61 -9.23 13.76
CA TYR A 489 4.77 -9.88 12.46
C TYR A 489 5.82 -11.00 12.49
N GLU A 490 6.94 -10.83 13.18
CA GLU A 490 7.96 -11.86 13.35
C GLU A 490 7.44 -13.07 14.11
N LYS A 491 6.65 -12.85 15.18
CA LYS A 491 5.94 -13.94 15.89
C LYS A 491 4.96 -14.66 14.97
N ALA A 492 4.18 -13.92 14.18
CA ALA A 492 3.27 -14.50 13.21
C ALA A 492 4.04 -15.32 12.15
N LEU A 493 5.18 -14.81 11.67
CA LEU A 493 6.03 -15.46 10.68
C LEU A 493 6.61 -16.77 11.23
N ALA A 494 7.11 -16.76 12.47
CA ALA A 494 7.66 -17.95 13.12
C ALA A 494 6.60 -19.07 13.26
N ILE A 495 5.35 -18.72 13.60
CA ILE A 495 4.25 -19.68 13.62
C ILE A 495 3.98 -20.21 12.20
N GLN A 496 3.87 -19.32 11.22
CA GLN A 496 3.61 -19.69 9.82
C GLN A 496 4.71 -20.59 9.23
N GLU A 497 5.99 -20.32 9.52
CA GLU A 497 7.14 -21.10 9.05
C GLU A 497 7.22 -22.49 9.72
N LYS A 498 6.82 -22.60 11.00
CA LYS A 498 6.77 -23.87 11.75
C LYS A 498 5.71 -24.83 11.20
N HIS A 499 4.55 -24.32 10.78
CA HIS A 499 3.52 -25.13 10.15
C HIS A 499 3.85 -25.32 8.65
N HIS A 500 4.75 -26.27 8.38
CA HIS A 500 5.42 -26.59 7.10
C HIS A 500 4.60 -26.59 5.80
N ALA A 501 3.28 -26.49 5.89
CA ALA A 501 2.37 -26.94 4.86
C ALA A 501 1.44 -25.81 4.34
N PHE A 502 1.32 -24.69 5.06
CA PHE A 502 0.58 -23.49 4.62
C PHE A 502 1.37 -22.56 3.68
N ARG A 503 2.35 -23.11 2.98
CA ARG A 503 3.70 -22.53 2.98
C ARG A 503 3.93 -21.25 2.17
N HIS A 504 2.93 -20.53 1.67
CA HIS A 504 3.22 -19.52 0.65
C HIS A 504 2.44 -18.21 0.70
N VAL A 505 1.14 -18.18 0.98
CA VAL A 505 0.36 -16.92 0.90
C VAL A 505 0.52 -16.07 2.13
N ASP A 506 0.26 -16.65 3.30
CA ASP A 506 0.34 -15.90 4.55
C ASP A 506 1.77 -15.50 4.86
N ILE A 507 2.74 -16.39 4.59
CA ILE A 507 4.17 -16.08 4.68
C ILE A 507 4.50 -14.91 3.74
N ALA A 508 4.09 -14.95 2.47
CA ALA A 508 4.38 -13.86 1.53
C ALA A 508 3.66 -12.55 1.90
N ASN A 509 2.43 -12.60 2.42
CA ASN A 509 1.69 -11.44 2.91
C ASN A 509 2.38 -10.83 4.13
N ASN A 510 2.76 -11.67 5.09
CA ASN A 510 3.41 -11.24 6.32
C ASN A 510 4.82 -10.70 6.06
N LEU A 511 5.61 -11.35 5.19
CA LEU A 511 6.88 -10.80 4.70
C LEU A 511 6.67 -9.45 3.99
N ASN A 512 5.63 -9.30 3.18
CA ASN A 512 5.34 -7.99 2.58
C ASN A 512 4.97 -6.93 3.63
N CYS A 513 4.24 -7.30 4.69
CA CYS A 513 3.98 -6.40 5.82
C CYS A 513 5.27 -6.02 6.58
N ILE A 514 6.16 -6.98 6.84
CA ILE A 514 7.48 -6.73 7.44
C ILE A 514 8.29 -5.77 6.55
N GLY A 515 8.33 -6.03 5.24
CA GLY A 515 9.00 -5.16 4.28
C GLY A 515 8.43 -3.73 4.29
N ASN A 516 7.09 -3.57 4.41
CA ASN A 516 6.46 -2.25 4.52
C ASN A 516 6.89 -1.52 5.80
N VAL A 517 6.97 -2.24 6.94
CA VAL A 517 7.47 -1.67 8.20
C VAL A 517 8.92 -1.20 8.05
N LEU A 518 9.80 -2.05 7.52
CA LEU A 518 11.21 -1.72 7.30
C LEU A 518 11.38 -0.54 6.33
N TYR A 519 10.58 -0.50 5.27
CA TYR A 519 10.53 0.63 4.34
C TYR A 519 10.13 1.93 5.04
N SER A 520 9.11 1.90 5.91
CA SER A 520 8.69 3.06 6.71
C SER A 520 9.71 3.48 7.77
N GLN A 521 10.60 2.57 8.19
CA GLN A 521 11.77 2.88 9.02
C GLN A 521 12.99 3.37 8.21
N GLU A 522 12.82 3.59 6.90
CA GLU A 522 13.90 3.97 5.96
C GLU A 522 15.03 2.93 5.83
N LYS A 523 14.81 1.70 6.32
CA LYS A 523 15.72 0.56 6.17
C LYS A 523 15.50 -0.14 4.83
N TYR A 524 15.79 0.58 3.74
CA TYR A 524 15.43 0.15 2.39
C TYR A 524 16.13 -1.15 1.95
N ASP A 525 17.39 -1.39 2.32
CA ASP A 525 18.10 -2.62 1.95
C ASP A 525 17.49 -3.86 2.60
N GLU A 526 17.18 -3.81 3.89
CA GLU A 526 16.50 -4.88 4.62
C GLU A 526 15.08 -5.11 4.08
N ALA A 527 14.36 -4.02 3.76
CA ALA A 527 13.04 -4.11 3.15
C ALA A 527 13.08 -4.84 1.80
N ILE A 528 14.08 -4.54 0.94
CA ILE A 528 14.25 -5.18 -0.36
C ILE A 528 14.52 -6.68 -0.21
N ASP A 529 15.39 -7.10 0.73
CA ASP A 529 15.65 -8.54 0.98
C ASP A 529 14.37 -9.28 1.38
N ILE A 530 13.60 -8.71 2.31
CA ILE A 530 12.33 -9.29 2.75
C ILE A 530 11.29 -9.32 1.62
N TYR A 531 11.19 -8.26 0.82
CA TYR A 531 10.31 -8.27 -0.35
C TYR A 531 10.73 -9.31 -1.39
N GLN A 532 12.02 -9.49 -1.63
CA GLN A 532 12.53 -10.53 -2.54
C GLN A 532 12.17 -11.94 -2.04
N ARG A 533 12.28 -12.19 -0.74
CA ARG A 533 11.79 -13.45 -0.14
C ARG A 533 10.30 -13.65 -0.39
N SER A 534 9.48 -12.60 -0.24
CA SER A 534 8.05 -12.64 -0.58
C SER A 534 7.82 -12.92 -2.07
N LEU A 535 8.58 -12.26 -2.96
CA LEU A 535 8.48 -12.40 -4.41
C LEU A 535 8.77 -13.83 -4.87
N VAL A 536 9.88 -14.44 -4.41
CA VAL A 536 10.25 -15.82 -4.75
C VAL A 536 9.16 -16.80 -4.38
N ILE A 537 8.52 -16.59 -3.22
CA ILE A 537 7.40 -17.42 -2.77
C ILE A 537 6.19 -17.22 -3.69
N ARG A 538 5.85 -15.98 -4.06
CA ARG A 538 4.69 -15.71 -4.93
C ARG A 538 4.89 -16.22 -6.36
N GLU A 539 6.08 -16.03 -6.94
CA GLU A 539 6.42 -16.48 -8.29
C GLU A 539 6.41 -18.01 -8.41
N LYS A 540 6.91 -18.72 -7.39
CA LYS A 540 6.98 -20.19 -7.41
C LYS A 540 5.61 -20.88 -7.37
N PHE A 541 4.61 -20.27 -6.75
CA PHE A 541 3.32 -20.93 -6.47
C PHE A 541 2.11 -20.27 -7.14
N HIS A 542 2.32 -19.19 -7.91
CA HIS A 542 1.25 -18.48 -8.63
C HIS A 542 0.04 -18.11 -7.76
N LEU A 543 0.27 -17.74 -6.50
CA LEU A 543 -0.80 -17.61 -5.51
C LEU A 543 -1.48 -16.24 -5.55
N PHE A 544 -2.81 -16.25 -5.41
CA PHE A 544 -3.68 -15.08 -5.31
C PHE A 544 -3.40 -14.02 -6.38
N GLY A 545 -3.58 -14.41 -7.64
CA GLY A 545 -3.50 -13.48 -8.75
C GLY A 545 -2.10 -12.91 -8.96
N TYR A 546 -1.85 -12.54 -10.20
CA TYR A 546 -0.75 -11.69 -10.64
C TYR A 546 -0.67 -10.35 -9.85
N THR A 547 -1.74 -9.94 -9.15
CA THR A 547 -1.80 -8.73 -8.32
C THR A 547 -0.82 -8.74 -7.14
N GLY A 548 -0.63 -9.88 -6.47
CA GLY A 548 0.30 -10.01 -5.35
C GLY A 548 1.77 -9.88 -5.80
N ILE A 549 2.13 -10.52 -6.92
CA ILE A 549 3.47 -10.41 -7.54
C ILE A 549 3.74 -8.95 -7.93
N ALA A 550 2.80 -8.32 -8.65
CA ALA A 550 2.94 -6.93 -9.07
C ALA A 550 3.05 -5.96 -7.89
N THR A 551 2.37 -6.22 -6.76
CA THR A 551 2.44 -5.39 -5.56
C THR A 551 3.83 -5.45 -4.93
N VAL A 552 4.39 -6.65 -4.76
CA VAL A 552 5.75 -6.81 -4.19
C VAL A 552 6.80 -6.21 -5.12
N LEU A 553 6.71 -6.44 -6.44
CA LEU A 553 7.59 -5.81 -7.43
C LEU A 553 7.52 -4.28 -7.36
N SER A 554 6.32 -3.72 -7.25
CA SER A 554 6.12 -2.26 -7.07
C SER A 554 6.75 -1.74 -5.77
N ASN A 555 6.65 -2.50 -4.68
CA ASN A 555 7.23 -2.13 -3.39
C ASN A 555 8.77 -2.16 -3.43
N ILE A 556 9.36 -3.16 -4.10
CA ILE A 556 10.81 -3.19 -4.38
C ILE A 556 11.20 -1.98 -5.22
N GLY A 557 10.45 -1.69 -6.29
CA GLY A 557 10.68 -0.52 -7.14
C GLY A 557 10.63 0.80 -6.37
N LYS A 558 9.68 0.96 -5.44
CA LYS A 558 9.61 2.13 -4.54
C LYS A 558 10.83 2.22 -3.61
N ALA A 559 11.22 1.13 -2.97
CA ALA A 559 12.39 1.11 -2.10
C ALA A 559 13.67 1.49 -2.86
N LEU A 560 13.87 0.95 -4.07
CA LEU A 560 14.98 1.29 -4.96
C LEU A 560 14.94 2.75 -5.44
N HIS A 561 13.74 3.29 -5.69
CA HIS A 561 13.53 4.69 -6.05
C HIS A 561 14.01 5.64 -4.94
N TRP A 562 13.70 5.35 -3.68
CA TRP A 562 14.22 6.13 -2.54
C TRP A 562 15.73 5.99 -2.33
N GLN A 563 16.31 4.84 -2.69
CA GLN A 563 17.77 4.66 -2.77
C GLN A 563 18.41 5.36 -3.99
N ARG A 564 17.62 6.04 -4.84
CA ARG A 564 18.03 6.64 -6.13
C ARG A 564 18.62 5.65 -7.14
N LYS A 565 18.39 4.34 -6.95
CA LYS A 565 18.72 3.28 -7.92
C LYS A 565 17.64 3.24 -9.01
N TYR A 566 17.57 4.30 -9.79
CA TYR A 566 16.43 4.56 -10.67
C TYR A 566 16.28 3.52 -11.79
N ASP A 567 17.37 3.03 -12.38
CA ASP A 567 17.28 2.04 -13.48
C ASP A 567 16.76 0.69 -12.99
N GLU A 568 17.23 0.22 -11.83
CA GLU A 568 16.69 -0.98 -11.18
C GLU A 568 15.23 -0.78 -10.77
N ALA A 569 14.89 0.39 -10.22
CA ALA A 569 13.51 0.73 -9.88
C ALA A 569 12.57 0.68 -11.09
N LEU A 570 13.03 1.12 -12.27
CA LEU A 570 12.27 1.03 -13.52
C LEU A 570 12.05 -0.41 -13.94
N ASP A 571 13.09 -1.27 -13.91
CA ASP A 571 12.96 -2.69 -14.25
C ASP A 571 11.86 -3.38 -13.43
N PHE A 572 11.92 -3.23 -12.10
CA PHE A 572 10.93 -3.84 -11.20
C PHE A 572 9.52 -3.29 -11.42
N ASN A 573 9.35 -1.98 -11.58
CA ASN A 573 8.03 -1.39 -11.82
C ASN A 573 7.47 -1.76 -13.20
N GLN A 574 8.32 -1.93 -14.21
CA GLN A 574 7.91 -2.31 -15.56
C GLN A 574 7.55 -3.79 -15.63
N ARG A 575 8.30 -4.67 -14.95
CA ARG A 575 7.90 -6.06 -14.72
C ARG A 575 6.55 -6.14 -14.02
N ALA A 576 6.32 -5.32 -12.99
CA ALA A 576 5.04 -5.27 -12.29
C ALA A 576 3.89 -4.81 -13.20
N LEU A 577 4.13 -3.84 -14.09
CA LEU A 577 3.18 -3.39 -15.09
C LEU A 577 2.86 -4.52 -16.09
N THR A 578 3.86 -5.19 -16.65
CA THR A 578 3.67 -6.32 -17.58
C THR A 578 2.90 -7.46 -16.93
N VAL A 579 3.18 -7.77 -15.65
CA VAL A 579 2.44 -8.78 -14.90
C VAL A 579 0.96 -8.41 -14.76
N ARG A 580 0.61 -7.13 -14.57
CA ARG A 580 -0.81 -6.71 -14.53
C ARG A 580 -1.43 -6.67 -15.92
N GLU A 581 -0.74 -6.15 -16.94
CA GLU A 581 -1.25 -6.04 -18.32
C GLU A 581 -1.55 -7.40 -18.98
N ASN A 582 -0.82 -8.46 -18.61
CA ASN A 582 -1.02 -9.79 -19.17
C ASN A 582 -2.30 -10.48 -18.67
N TYR A 583 -2.90 -9.99 -17.57
CA TYR A 583 -4.01 -10.67 -16.92
C TYR A 583 -5.23 -9.78 -16.69
N ASP A 584 -5.02 -8.50 -16.38
CA ASP A 584 -6.08 -7.50 -16.44
C ASP A 584 -6.33 -7.09 -17.90
N ALA A 585 -7.51 -6.55 -18.19
CA ALA A 585 -7.69 -5.79 -19.43
C ALA A 585 -6.64 -4.67 -19.48
N THR A 586 -6.07 -4.38 -20.66
CA THR A 586 -4.94 -3.45 -20.84
C THR A 586 -5.16 -2.02 -20.30
N ASN A 587 -6.41 -1.67 -19.95
CA ASN A 587 -6.83 -0.41 -19.35
C ASN A 587 -7.56 -0.60 -18.00
N HIS A 588 -7.19 -1.60 -17.20
CA HIS A 588 -7.79 -1.78 -15.88
C HIS A 588 -7.27 -0.73 -14.87
N VAL A 589 -8.11 -0.25 -13.96
CA VAL A 589 -7.69 0.74 -12.94
C VAL A 589 -6.51 0.24 -12.08
N GLY A 590 -6.36 -1.07 -11.95
CA GLY A 590 -5.27 -1.73 -11.24
C GLY A 590 -3.87 -1.41 -11.79
N ILE A 591 -3.69 -1.01 -13.05
CA ILE A 591 -2.34 -0.67 -13.57
C ILE A 591 -1.89 0.77 -13.27
N VAL A 592 -2.79 1.63 -12.81
CA VAL A 592 -2.52 3.07 -12.67
C VAL A 592 -1.40 3.36 -11.67
N ASP A 593 -1.36 2.65 -10.53
CA ASP A 593 -0.31 2.87 -9.53
C ASP A 593 1.09 2.50 -10.06
N ASN A 594 1.19 1.51 -10.95
CA ASN A 594 2.44 1.15 -11.61
C ASN A 594 2.90 2.25 -12.56
N LEU A 595 1.98 2.77 -13.39
CA LEU A 595 2.27 3.87 -14.31
C LEU A 595 2.75 5.12 -13.55
N ILE A 596 2.10 5.45 -12.41
CA ILE A 596 2.49 6.58 -11.56
C ILE A 596 3.89 6.36 -10.94
N ASN A 597 4.20 5.15 -10.46
CA ASN A 597 5.53 4.87 -9.90
C ASN A 597 6.62 5.00 -10.97
N ILE A 598 6.39 4.49 -12.18
CA ILE A 598 7.30 4.64 -13.33
C ILE A 598 7.48 6.13 -13.66
N ALA A 599 6.38 6.88 -13.78
CA ALA A 599 6.42 8.31 -14.07
C ALA A 599 7.19 9.10 -13.00
N ASN A 600 7.03 8.76 -11.72
CA ASN A 600 7.79 9.39 -10.63
C ASN A 600 9.29 9.10 -10.71
N VAL A 601 9.68 7.87 -11.02
CA VAL A 601 11.10 7.50 -11.19
C VAL A 601 11.70 8.24 -12.39
N LEU A 602 11.00 8.27 -13.54
CA LEU A 602 11.43 9.01 -14.73
C LEU A 602 11.52 10.52 -14.49
N ARG A 603 10.56 11.09 -13.75
CA ARG A 603 10.60 12.50 -13.34
C ARG A 603 11.85 12.80 -12.53
N ASP A 604 12.18 11.95 -11.56
CA ASP A 604 13.34 12.18 -10.69
C ASP A 604 14.68 11.87 -11.40
N GLN A 605 14.66 11.07 -12.48
CA GLN A 605 15.75 10.95 -13.45
C GLN A 605 15.89 12.18 -14.38
N GLY A 606 14.89 13.08 -14.42
CA GLY A 606 14.85 14.22 -15.34
C GLY A 606 14.29 13.91 -16.74
N LYS A 607 13.81 12.67 -16.98
CA LYS A 607 13.16 12.25 -18.23
C LYS A 607 11.69 12.68 -18.26
N TYR A 608 11.46 13.99 -18.26
CA TYR A 608 10.13 14.58 -18.07
C TYR A 608 9.12 14.21 -19.17
N ASN A 609 9.54 14.14 -20.44
CA ASN A 609 8.63 13.80 -21.55
C ASN A 609 8.10 12.36 -21.43
N GLU A 610 8.98 11.39 -21.17
CA GLU A 610 8.59 9.99 -20.93
C GLU A 610 7.68 9.88 -19.70
N ALA A 611 8.00 10.60 -18.61
CA ALA A 611 7.15 10.64 -17.41
C ALA A 611 5.73 11.15 -17.70
N ILE A 612 5.59 12.16 -18.57
CA ILE A 612 4.28 12.69 -18.98
C ILE A 612 3.49 11.65 -19.77
N GLU A 613 4.11 10.86 -20.65
CA GLU A 613 3.42 9.80 -21.40
C GLU A 613 2.77 8.76 -20.47
N PHE A 614 3.53 8.27 -19.48
CA PHE A 614 3.00 7.33 -18.48
C PHE A 614 1.87 7.95 -17.65
N GLN A 615 2.02 9.23 -17.27
CA GLN A 615 1.01 9.94 -16.49
C GLN A 615 -0.27 10.24 -17.29
N GLN A 616 -0.15 10.52 -18.60
CA GLN A 616 -1.28 10.68 -19.52
C GLN A 616 -2.02 9.36 -19.71
N ARG A 617 -1.29 8.23 -19.83
CA ARG A 617 -1.92 6.90 -19.86
C ARG A 617 -2.69 6.61 -18.57
N ALA A 618 -2.12 6.94 -17.41
CA ALA A 618 -2.80 6.81 -16.12
C ALA A 618 -4.08 7.67 -16.03
N LEU A 619 -4.02 8.91 -16.52
CA LEU A 619 -5.17 9.82 -16.60
C LEU A 619 -6.27 9.26 -17.51
N MET A 620 -5.93 8.81 -18.72
CA MET A 620 -6.87 8.23 -19.67
C MET A 620 -7.62 7.04 -19.08
N ILE A 621 -6.92 6.15 -18.36
CA ILE A 621 -7.56 5.01 -17.69
C ILE A 621 -8.52 5.52 -16.61
N ARG A 622 -8.11 6.46 -15.75
CA ARG A 622 -9.00 7.02 -14.73
C ARG A 622 -10.23 7.71 -15.31
N GLU A 623 -10.12 8.42 -16.42
CA GLU A 623 -11.24 9.06 -17.12
C GLU A 623 -12.27 8.06 -17.69
N GLN A 624 -11.88 6.79 -17.92
CA GLN A 624 -12.83 5.74 -18.34
C GLN A 624 -13.71 5.21 -17.19
N TYR A 625 -13.19 5.22 -15.96
CA TYR A 625 -13.87 4.62 -14.79
C TYR A 625 -14.53 5.66 -13.87
N TYR A 626 -14.00 6.88 -13.84
CA TYR A 626 -14.46 7.93 -12.94
C TYR A 626 -15.12 9.09 -13.69
N PRO A 627 -16.16 9.72 -13.11
CA PRO A 627 -16.72 10.97 -13.64
C PRO A 627 -15.64 12.06 -13.73
N SER A 628 -15.78 13.01 -14.67
CA SER A 628 -14.79 14.05 -14.98
C SER A 628 -14.34 14.90 -13.79
N ASP A 629 -15.16 15.00 -12.74
CA ASP A 629 -14.87 15.76 -11.54
C ASP A 629 -14.31 14.90 -10.39
N HIS A 630 -13.99 13.63 -10.61
CA HIS A 630 -13.52 12.77 -9.53
C HIS A 630 -12.11 13.14 -9.03
N VAL A 631 -11.87 13.03 -7.71
CA VAL A 631 -10.58 13.38 -7.06
C VAL A 631 -9.37 12.65 -7.67
N ASN A 632 -9.55 11.39 -8.10
CA ASN A 632 -8.47 10.65 -8.78
C ASN A 632 -8.05 11.26 -10.14
N ILE A 633 -8.95 11.93 -10.85
CA ILE A 633 -8.61 12.68 -12.07
C ILE A 633 -7.76 13.89 -11.68
N ALA A 634 -8.17 14.65 -10.65
CA ALA A 634 -7.40 15.77 -10.12
C ALA A 634 -5.98 15.35 -9.68
N ASN A 635 -5.83 14.22 -8.98
CA ASN A 635 -4.52 13.67 -8.61
C ASN A 635 -3.64 13.39 -9.84
N SER A 636 -4.23 12.89 -10.93
CA SER A 636 -3.50 12.60 -12.16
C SER A 636 -3.02 13.87 -12.84
N LEU A 637 -3.89 14.87 -12.95
CA LEU A 637 -3.58 16.18 -13.53
C LEU A 637 -2.53 16.92 -12.69
N ASN A 638 -2.60 16.83 -11.35
CA ASN A 638 -1.64 17.43 -10.43
C ASN A 638 -0.23 16.84 -10.62
N ASN A 639 -0.11 15.54 -10.84
CA ASN A 639 1.18 14.91 -11.15
C ASN A 639 1.75 15.40 -12.50
N ILE A 640 0.92 15.55 -13.54
CA ILE A 640 1.35 16.13 -14.83
C ILE A 640 1.84 17.56 -14.62
N ALA A 641 1.06 18.40 -13.91
CA ALA A 641 1.42 19.77 -13.60
C ALA A 641 2.74 19.86 -12.81
N THR A 642 2.99 18.92 -11.90
CA THR A 642 4.23 18.84 -11.14
C THR A 642 5.43 18.53 -12.04
N ILE A 643 5.27 17.61 -12.99
CA ILE A 643 6.31 17.28 -13.97
C ILE A 643 6.59 18.50 -14.88
N LEU A 644 5.55 19.16 -15.39
CA LEU A 644 5.68 20.37 -16.21
C LEU A 644 6.35 21.53 -15.45
N ASN A 645 6.02 21.73 -14.17
CA ASN A 645 6.69 22.70 -13.30
C ASN A 645 8.20 22.39 -13.15
N LYS A 646 8.57 21.12 -12.99
CA LYS A 646 9.98 20.69 -12.94
C LYS A 646 10.70 20.88 -14.28
N GLN A 647 9.98 20.71 -15.39
CA GLN A 647 10.45 21.02 -16.74
C GLN A 647 10.50 22.54 -17.04
N ARG A 648 10.08 23.40 -16.10
CA ARG A 648 9.95 24.86 -16.26
C ARG A 648 8.93 25.31 -17.31
N LYS A 649 8.02 24.42 -17.74
CA LYS A 649 6.87 24.75 -18.57
C LYS A 649 5.74 25.30 -17.71
N TYR A 650 5.98 26.49 -17.17
CA TYR A 650 5.14 27.06 -16.12
C TYR A 650 3.72 27.39 -16.58
N ASP A 651 3.53 27.89 -17.81
CA ASP A 651 2.19 28.24 -18.33
C ASP A 651 1.30 27.00 -18.46
N GLU A 652 1.82 25.91 -19.06
CA GLU A 652 1.12 24.63 -19.15
C GLU A 652 0.81 24.07 -17.75
N ALA A 653 1.78 24.16 -16.81
CA ALA A 653 1.57 23.68 -15.43
C ALA A 653 0.43 24.44 -14.73
N VAL A 654 0.34 25.77 -14.89
CA VAL A 654 -0.74 26.59 -14.31
C VAL A 654 -2.10 26.18 -14.87
N GLU A 655 -2.21 25.90 -16.16
CA GLU A 655 -3.48 25.44 -16.76
C GLU A 655 -3.97 24.13 -16.11
N PHE A 656 -3.08 23.15 -15.95
CA PHE A 656 -3.40 21.90 -15.27
C PHE A 656 -3.76 22.11 -13.80
N TYR A 657 -3.00 22.92 -13.05
CA TYR A 657 -3.32 23.20 -11.65
C TYR A 657 -4.65 23.95 -11.48
N GLN A 658 -5.00 24.86 -12.40
CA GLN A 658 -6.31 25.51 -12.39
C GLN A 658 -7.45 24.50 -12.65
N ARG A 659 -7.24 23.53 -13.54
CA ARG A 659 -8.22 22.44 -13.75
C ARG A 659 -8.36 21.58 -12.50
N VAL A 660 -7.27 21.27 -11.82
CA VAL A 660 -7.25 20.56 -10.52
C VAL A 660 -8.05 21.35 -9.46
N LEU A 661 -7.80 22.65 -9.32
CA LEU A 661 -8.50 23.51 -8.37
C LEU A 661 -10.01 23.53 -8.63
N ARG A 662 -10.44 23.65 -9.90
CA ARG A 662 -11.87 23.59 -10.27
C ARG A 662 -12.53 22.28 -9.85
N ILE A 663 -11.82 21.16 -9.98
CA ILE A 663 -12.32 19.85 -9.56
C ILE A 663 -12.47 19.81 -8.03
N TYR A 664 -11.46 20.24 -7.28
CA TYR A 664 -11.51 20.26 -5.81
C TYR A 664 -12.63 21.16 -5.27
N GLU A 665 -12.80 22.35 -5.84
CA GLU A 665 -13.88 23.27 -5.47
C GLU A 665 -15.28 22.67 -5.68
N LYS A 666 -15.45 21.86 -6.74
CA LYS A 666 -16.74 21.24 -7.07
C LYS A 666 -17.03 19.98 -6.25
N CYS A 667 -16.07 19.10 -6.09
CA CYS A 667 -16.29 17.77 -5.49
C CYS A 667 -16.05 17.70 -4.00
N CYS A 668 -15.23 18.59 -3.46
CA CYS A 668 -14.94 18.61 -2.04
C CYS A 668 -15.00 20.03 -1.46
N PRO A 669 -16.14 20.74 -1.57
CA PRO A 669 -16.28 22.09 -1.04
C PRO A 669 -16.09 22.16 0.48
N SER A 670 -16.29 21.04 1.19
CA SER A 670 -16.05 20.88 2.62
C SER A 670 -14.63 20.40 2.97
N ASN A 671 -13.76 20.14 1.99
CA ASN A 671 -12.37 19.74 2.21
C ASN A 671 -11.39 20.89 1.91
N PRO A 672 -11.12 21.78 2.88
CA PRO A 672 -10.24 22.93 2.67
C PRO A 672 -8.78 22.54 2.40
N VAL A 673 -8.36 21.32 2.70
CA VAL A 673 -6.96 20.88 2.51
C VAL A 673 -6.61 20.78 1.02
N ASP A 674 -7.45 20.11 0.22
CA ASP A 674 -7.16 19.92 -1.21
C ASP A 674 -7.25 21.23 -1.98
N ILE A 675 -8.23 22.07 -1.65
CA ILE A 675 -8.39 23.42 -2.23
C ILE A 675 -7.17 24.28 -1.90
N THR A 676 -6.72 24.32 -0.64
CA THR A 676 -5.55 25.11 -0.24
C THR A 676 -4.27 24.61 -0.90
N ASN A 677 -4.08 23.30 -1.03
CA ASN A 677 -2.93 22.74 -1.75
C ASN A 677 -2.94 23.11 -3.24
N GLY A 678 -4.11 23.07 -3.89
CA GLY A 678 -4.27 23.50 -5.29
C GLY A 678 -3.90 24.98 -5.48
N LEU A 679 -4.36 25.85 -4.57
CA LEU A 679 -4.02 27.28 -4.57
C LEU A 679 -2.51 27.52 -4.37
N ILE A 680 -1.90 26.83 -3.42
CA ILE A 680 -0.45 26.92 -3.13
C ILE A 680 0.38 26.50 -4.34
N ASN A 681 0.01 25.39 -5.00
CA ASN A 681 0.74 24.92 -6.19
C ASN A 681 0.70 25.94 -7.33
N ILE A 682 -0.44 26.63 -7.53
CA ILE A 682 -0.56 27.71 -8.51
C ILE A 682 0.32 28.89 -8.11
N ALA A 683 0.24 29.33 -6.84
CA ALA A 683 1.03 30.44 -6.32
C ALA A 683 2.54 30.20 -6.45
N ASP A 684 3.01 29.00 -6.12
CA ASP A 684 4.41 28.61 -6.22
C ASP A 684 4.92 28.67 -7.68
N VAL A 685 4.10 28.26 -8.66
CA VAL A 685 4.47 28.35 -10.08
C VAL A 685 4.45 29.79 -10.57
N LEU A 686 3.43 30.58 -10.23
CA LEU A 686 3.34 32.00 -10.59
C LEU A 686 4.50 32.81 -10.00
N SER A 687 4.93 32.48 -8.77
CA SER A 687 6.10 33.08 -8.13
C SER A 687 7.38 32.81 -8.94
N LYS A 688 7.57 31.58 -9.46
CA LYS A 688 8.69 31.26 -10.38
C LYS A 688 8.60 31.94 -11.75
N GLN A 689 7.40 32.35 -12.17
CA GLN A 689 7.20 33.18 -13.38
C GLN A 689 7.40 34.68 -13.10
N GLU A 690 7.77 35.06 -11.88
CA GLU A 690 7.85 36.46 -11.43
C GLU A 690 6.50 37.21 -11.45
N LYS A 691 5.38 36.49 -11.60
CA LYS A 691 4.01 37.00 -11.49
C LYS A 691 3.57 37.08 -10.03
N TYR A 692 4.36 37.79 -9.25
CA TYR A 692 4.27 37.77 -7.79
C TYR A 692 2.94 38.31 -7.23
N LYS A 693 2.32 39.29 -7.89
CA LYS A 693 1.02 39.84 -7.46
C LYS A 693 -0.08 38.79 -7.50
N GLU A 694 -0.20 38.08 -8.63
CA GLU A 694 -1.15 36.98 -8.80
C GLU A 694 -0.84 35.84 -7.81
N ALA A 695 0.44 35.49 -7.62
CA ALA A 695 0.86 34.48 -6.65
C ALA A 695 0.39 34.82 -5.23
N ILE A 696 0.52 36.09 -4.81
CA ILE A 696 0.04 36.56 -3.51
C ILE A 696 -1.48 36.47 -3.40
N GLU A 697 -2.24 36.76 -4.46
CA GLU A 697 -3.70 36.63 -4.44
C GLU A 697 -4.15 35.18 -4.16
N PHE A 698 -3.54 34.20 -4.85
CA PHE A 698 -3.80 32.79 -4.62
C PHE A 698 -3.40 32.35 -3.21
N GLN A 699 -2.24 32.82 -2.73
CA GLN A 699 -1.75 32.48 -1.40
C GLN A 699 -2.59 33.13 -0.28
N GLN A 700 -3.07 34.36 -0.49
CA GLN A 700 -3.98 35.04 0.42
C GLN A 700 -5.33 34.33 0.50
N ARG A 701 -5.85 33.85 -0.64
CA ARG A 701 -7.06 33.02 -0.66
C ARG A 701 -6.87 31.72 0.12
N ALA A 702 -5.71 31.08 0.01
CA ALA A 702 -5.38 29.88 0.80
C ALA A 702 -5.28 30.19 2.30
N LEU A 703 -4.70 31.34 2.67
CA LEU A 703 -4.64 31.82 4.05
C LEU A 703 -6.03 32.03 4.64
N THR A 704 -6.93 32.73 3.93
CA THR A 704 -8.31 32.98 4.39
C THR A 704 -9.07 31.68 4.66
N ILE A 705 -8.97 30.69 3.77
CA ILE A 705 -9.61 29.37 3.97
C ILE A 705 -9.06 28.68 5.23
N ARG A 706 -7.76 28.79 5.51
CA ARG A 706 -7.14 28.22 6.71
C ARG A 706 -7.54 28.99 7.99
N GLU A 707 -7.61 30.32 7.94
CA GLU A 707 -8.07 31.16 9.06
C GLU A 707 -9.55 30.90 9.42
N GLU A 708 -10.41 30.61 8.45
CA GLU A 708 -11.82 30.25 8.70
C GLU A 708 -11.97 28.86 9.32
N LYS A 709 -11.07 27.92 9.02
CA LYS A 709 -11.20 26.51 9.41
C LYS A 709 -10.53 26.20 10.75
N TYR A 710 -9.37 26.80 11.00
CA TYR A 710 -8.53 26.48 12.15
C TYR A 710 -8.60 27.58 13.22
N SER A 711 -8.14 27.28 14.44
CA SER A 711 -7.94 28.30 15.47
C SER A 711 -6.88 29.32 15.03
N SER A 712 -6.94 30.54 15.57
CA SER A 712 -6.00 31.64 15.26
C SER A 712 -4.53 31.26 15.44
N ASP A 713 -4.25 30.36 16.38
CA ASP A 713 -2.90 29.87 16.69
C ASP A 713 -2.63 28.48 16.07
N HIS A 714 -3.05 28.25 14.83
CA HIS A 714 -2.80 26.98 14.15
C HIS A 714 -1.59 27.07 13.20
N GLU A 715 -0.69 26.09 13.26
CA GLU A 715 0.57 26.05 12.47
C GLU A 715 0.39 26.27 10.95
N LYS A 716 -0.71 25.78 10.36
CA LYS A 716 -1.01 25.96 8.92
C LYS A 716 -1.23 27.42 8.52
N ILE A 717 -1.65 28.28 9.44
CA ILE A 717 -1.76 29.73 9.22
C ILE A 717 -0.35 30.32 9.13
N ALA A 718 0.57 29.91 10.01
CA ALA A 718 1.97 30.32 9.96
C ALA A 718 2.67 29.86 8.65
N ASP A 719 2.45 28.63 8.18
CA ASP A 719 2.95 28.16 6.88
C ASP A 719 2.46 29.04 5.71
N SER A 720 1.17 29.39 5.70
CA SER A 720 0.62 30.29 4.68
C SER A 720 1.27 31.67 4.70
N LEU A 721 1.47 32.25 5.90
CA LEU A 721 2.13 33.54 6.07
C LEU A 721 3.60 33.50 5.65
N ASN A 722 4.32 32.43 5.99
CA ASN A 722 5.72 32.26 5.58
C ASN A 722 5.86 32.26 4.05
N ARG A 723 4.98 31.52 3.35
CA ARG A 723 4.96 31.49 1.88
C ARG A 723 4.64 32.84 1.25
N ILE A 724 3.74 33.63 1.86
CA ILE A 724 3.52 35.03 1.43
C ILE A 724 4.80 35.84 1.63
N GLY A 725 5.46 35.67 2.78
CA GLY A 725 6.75 36.25 3.09
C GLY A 725 7.78 35.95 2.00
N ASP A 726 7.93 34.69 1.60
CA ASP A 726 8.90 34.28 0.56
C ASP A 726 8.64 34.97 -0.78
N ILE A 727 7.37 35.06 -1.19
CA ILE A 727 6.99 35.75 -2.43
C ILE A 727 7.31 37.26 -2.33
N ARG A 728 7.07 37.88 -1.17
CA ARG A 728 7.39 39.30 -0.92
C ARG A 728 8.91 39.55 -0.90
N ILE A 729 9.72 38.59 -0.42
CA ILE A 729 11.18 38.65 -0.52
C ILE A 729 11.62 38.69 -1.98
N ASN A 730 11.04 37.83 -2.84
CA ASN A 730 11.36 37.83 -4.27
C ASN A 730 10.94 39.14 -4.97
N GLN A 731 9.89 39.80 -4.50
CA GLN A 731 9.51 41.17 -4.92
C GLN A 731 10.43 42.28 -4.35
N ARG A 732 11.37 41.95 -3.46
CA ARG A 732 12.20 42.90 -2.68
C ARG A 732 11.40 43.79 -1.73
N GLU A 733 10.21 43.36 -1.33
CA GLU A 733 9.34 44.04 -0.36
C GLU A 733 9.63 43.56 1.06
N TYR A 734 10.88 43.76 1.49
CA TYR A 734 11.41 43.14 2.71
C TYR A 734 10.62 43.48 4.00
N ASN A 735 10.07 44.69 4.12
CA ASN A 735 9.28 45.09 5.30
C ASN A 735 7.96 44.32 5.41
N LEU A 736 7.29 44.07 4.28
CA LEU A 736 6.05 43.30 4.25
C LEU A 736 6.31 41.81 4.51
N ALA A 737 7.44 41.29 4.01
CA ALA A 737 7.89 39.94 4.35
C ALA A 737 8.16 39.78 5.85
N LEU A 738 8.84 40.75 6.48
CA LEU A 738 9.08 40.75 7.93
C LEU A 738 7.78 40.75 8.73
N ASP A 739 6.76 41.52 8.33
CA ASP A 739 5.45 41.52 8.99
C ASP A 739 4.81 40.11 8.94
N CYS A 740 4.87 39.45 7.78
CA CYS A 740 4.36 38.09 7.61
C CYS A 740 5.11 37.09 8.51
N TYR A 741 6.45 37.11 8.49
CA TYR A 741 7.26 36.19 9.30
C TYR A 741 7.10 36.46 10.80
N GLN A 742 7.07 37.71 11.24
CA GLN A 742 6.86 38.03 12.66
C GLN A 742 5.48 37.57 13.14
N ARG A 743 4.45 37.72 12.30
CA ARG A 743 3.10 37.24 12.62
C ARG A 743 3.06 35.71 12.67
N ALA A 744 3.76 35.03 11.76
CA ALA A 744 3.92 33.58 11.77
C ALA A 744 4.72 33.08 12.99
N LEU A 745 5.79 33.77 13.38
CA LEU A 745 6.59 33.46 14.57
C LEU A 745 5.74 33.51 15.84
N ARG A 746 4.91 34.55 16.03
CA ARG A 746 4.01 34.64 17.19
C ARG A 746 3.03 33.47 17.27
N ILE A 747 2.48 33.04 16.13
CA ILE A 747 1.62 31.87 16.07
C ILE A 747 2.39 30.62 16.51
N LEU A 748 3.58 30.40 15.96
CA LEU A 748 4.41 29.23 16.27
C LEU A 748 4.86 29.20 17.73
N GLU A 749 5.21 30.35 18.32
CA GLU A 749 5.54 30.48 19.75
C GLU A 749 4.36 30.16 20.68
N ASN A 750 3.12 30.35 20.21
CA ASN A 750 1.91 29.94 20.92
C ASN A 750 1.57 28.45 20.69
N CYS A 751 1.83 27.90 19.51
CA CYS A 751 1.59 26.49 19.19
C CYS A 751 2.54 25.55 19.92
N TYR A 752 3.81 25.96 20.02
CA TYR A 752 4.92 25.06 20.30
C TYR A 752 5.73 25.47 21.53
N PRO A 753 6.36 24.51 22.24
CA PRO A 753 7.37 24.84 23.24
C PRO A 753 8.53 25.62 22.61
N SER A 754 9.19 26.48 23.40
CA SER A 754 10.24 27.41 22.94
C SER A 754 11.45 26.79 22.22
N GLY A 755 11.63 25.47 22.27
CA GLY A 755 12.68 24.72 21.59
C GLY A 755 12.24 24.00 20.31
N HIS A 756 11.07 24.30 19.74
CA HIS A 756 10.58 23.63 18.54
C HIS A 756 11.28 24.09 17.25
N VAL A 757 11.47 23.16 16.32
CA VAL A 757 12.22 23.36 15.07
C VAL A 757 11.58 24.43 14.17
N ASP A 758 10.25 24.47 14.09
CA ASP A 758 9.53 25.44 13.25
C ASP A 758 9.74 26.90 13.72
N ILE A 759 9.91 27.11 15.03
CA ILE A 759 10.25 28.43 15.59
C ILE A 759 11.64 28.84 15.07
N ALA A 760 12.61 27.92 15.11
CA ALA A 760 13.95 28.19 14.61
C ALA A 760 13.97 28.49 13.10
N GLU A 761 13.15 27.81 12.32
CA GLU A 761 13.02 28.05 10.87
C GLU A 761 12.44 29.44 10.59
N ASN A 762 11.41 29.84 11.34
CA ASN A 762 10.84 31.17 11.20
C ASN A 762 11.82 32.30 11.61
N LEU A 763 12.54 32.10 12.72
CA LEU A 763 13.61 33.01 13.14
C LEU A 763 14.70 33.13 12.06
N GLN A 764 15.00 32.04 11.35
CA GLN A 764 15.93 32.06 10.22
C GLN A 764 15.38 32.87 9.03
N TYR A 765 14.09 32.75 8.67
CA TYR A 765 13.48 33.56 7.63
C TYR A 765 13.57 35.06 7.95
N ILE A 766 13.30 35.45 9.20
CA ILE A 766 13.47 36.83 9.69
C ILE A 766 14.93 37.27 9.57
N GLY A 767 15.86 36.48 10.10
CA GLY A 767 17.30 36.78 10.06
C GLY A 767 17.81 36.96 8.64
N MET A 768 17.46 36.06 7.72
CA MET A 768 17.85 36.15 6.31
C MET A 768 17.26 37.39 5.62
N THR A 769 16.02 37.74 5.93
CA THR A 769 15.38 38.95 5.41
C THR A 769 16.09 40.22 5.88
N LEU A 770 16.48 40.28 7.16
CA LEU A 770 17.24 41.40 7.72
C LEU A 770 18.64 41.53 7.10
N ILE A 771 19.31 40.39 6.82
CA ILE A 771 20.57 40.36 6.07
C ILE A 771 20.38 40.99 4.67
N MET A 772 19.31 40.64 3.96
CA MET A 772 19.01 41.20 2.63
C MET A 772 18.70 42.71 2.67
N GLN A 773 18.17 43.22 3.80
CA GLN A 773 18.03 44.67 4.04
C GLN A 773 19.34 45.38 4.42
N GLY A 774 20.43 44.63 4.67
CA GLY A 774 21.69 45.16 5.19
C GLY A 774 21.71 45.37 6.71
N LYS A 775 20.66 44.98 7.44
CA LYS A 775 20.54 45.13 8.90
C LYS A 775 21.17 43.95 9.64
N CYS A 776 22.49 43.82 9.48
CA CYS A 776 23.25 42.68 10.00
C CYS A 776 23.22 42.55 11.53
N ASP A 777 23.17 43.67 12.26
CA ASP A 777 23.16 43.68 13.72
C ASP A 777 21.85 43.13 14.30
N GLU A 778 20.71 43.51 13.72
CA GLU A 778 19.40 42.98 14.10
C GLU A 778 19.28 41.49 13.72
N ALA A 779 19.80 41.09 12.55
CA ALA A 779 19.77 39.70 12.09
C ALA A 779 20.51 38.73 13.02
N SER A 780 21.59 39.20 13.66
CA SER A 780 22.46 38.39 14.51
C SER A 780 21.71 37.72 15.67
N ASP A 781 20.83 38.45 16.35
CA ASP A 781 20.04 37.91 17.48
C ASP A 781 19.12 36.77 17.03
N PHE A 782 18.37 36.98 15.94
CA PHE A 782 17.45 35.99 15.40
C PHE A 782 18.19 34.73 14.93
N CYS A 783 19.29 34.89 14.19
CA CYS A 783 20.09 33.76 13.72
C CYS A 783 20.75 32.99 14.88
N GLN A 784 21.22 33.68 15.91
CA GLN A 784 21.85 33.03 17.07
C GLN A 784 20.83 32.25 17.93
N ARG A 785 19.61 32.79 18.07
CA ARG A 785 18.49 32.08 18.71
C ARG A 785 18.12 30.82 17.92
N ALA A 786 17.97 30.92 16.59
CA ALA A 786 17.72 29.77 15.73
C ALA A 786 18.82 28.70 15.84
N LEU A 787 20.10 29.12 15.84
CA LEU A 787 21.25 28.24 15.98
C LEU A 787 21.21 27.43 17.29
N THR A 788 20.80 28.07 18.39
CA THR A 788 20.71 27.44 19.71
C THR A 788 19.66 26.33 19.72
N ILE A 789 18.48 26.62 19.17
CA ILE A 789 17.39 25.63 19.05
C ILE A 789 17.81 24.47 18.15
N TYR A 790 18.39 24.77 16.97
CA TYR A 790 18.83 23.71 16.06
C TYR A 790 19.93 22.82 16.64
N LYS A 791 20.87 23.36 17.42
CA LYS A 791 21.91 22.54 18.09
C LYS A 791 21.33 21.61 19.16
N GLN A 792 20.29 22.04 19.86
CA GLN A 792 19.62 21.23 20.87
C GLN A 792 18.85 20.06 20.24
N TYR A 793 18.16 20.32 19.12
CA TYR A 793 17.32 19.32 18.46
C TYR A 793 18.11 18.38 17.53
N TYR A 794 19.17 18.89 16.90
CA TYR A 794 20.02 18.15 15.95
C TYR A 794 21.48 18.04 16.41
N PRO A 795 21.78 17.35 17.54
CA PRO A 795 23.14 17.24 18.05
C PRO A 795 24.08 16.44 17.13
N SER A 796 23.54 15.54 16.30
CA SER A 796 24.28 14.80 15.27
C SER A 796 24.50 15.56 13.95
N GLY A 797 23.84 16.72 13.78
CA GLY A 797 23.86 17.54 12.56
C GLY A 797 22.59 17.42 11.71
N HIS A 798 22.18 18.52 11.07
CA HIS A 798 21.00 18.59 10.18
C HIS A 798 21.17 19.70 9.14
N THR A 799 20.45 19.63 8.01
CA THR A 799 20.49 20.60 6.91
C THR A 799 20.13 22.02 7.36
N ASN A 800 19.07 22.16 8.16
CA ASN A 800 18.64 23.45 8.71
C ASN A 800 19.67 24.08 9.66
N LEU A 801 20.44 23.26 10.38
CA LEU A 801 21.56 23.74 11.18
C LEU A 801 22.67 24.30 10.28
N ALA A 802 22.98 23.61 9.18
CA ALA A 802 23.99 24.06 8.21
C ALA A 802 23.58 25.34 7.48
N THR A 803 22.31 25.49 7.09
CA THR A 803 21.82 26.74 6.49
C THR A 803 21.87 27.90 7.49
N CYS A 804 21.54 27.65 8.76
CA CYS A 804 21.63 28.67 9.81
C CYS A 804 23.07 29.14 10.03
N LEU A 805 24.03 28.20 10.12
CA LEU A 805 25.47 28.52 10.19
C LEU A 805 25.92 29.33 8.97
N ASN A 806 25.45 28.99 7.77
CA ASN A 806 25.75 29.76 6.56
C ASN A 806 25.17 31.18 6.62
N SER A 807 23.94 31.37 7.11
CA SER A 807 23.36 32.71 7.29
C SER A 807 24.20 33.56 8.27
N ILE A 808 24.70 32.96 9.35
CA ILE A 808 25.62 33.63 10.29
C ILE A 808 26.95 33.97 9.61
N GLY A 809 27.51 33.05 8.81
CA GLY A 809 28.69 33.32 8.00
C GLY A 809 28.49 34.52 7.06
N ASN A 810 27.31 34.66 6.45
CA ASN A 810 26.97 35.82 5.61
C ASN A 810 27.00 37.13 6.40
N ILE A 811 26.48 37.14 7.64
CA ILE A 811 26.52 38.32 8.53
C ILE A 811 27.96 38.76 8.75
N PHE A 812 28.84 37.84 9.16
CA PHE A 812 30.26 38.14 9.39
C PHE A 812 30.97 38.56 8.10
N GLY A 813 30.64 37.95 6.96
CA GLY A 813 31.21 38.28 5.66
C GLY A 813 30.83 39.68 5.17
N ILE A 814 29.62 40.16 5.48
CA ILE A 814 29.18 41.55 5.19
C ILE A 814 29.87 42.54 6.15
N GLN A 815 30.07 42.16 7.42
CA GLN A 815 30.84 42.94 8.39
C GLN A 815 32.36 42.94 8.15
N GLU A 816 32.83 42.34 7.05
CA GLU A 816 34.25 42.17 6.69
C GLU A 816 35.10 41.39 7.73
N LYS A 817 34.43 40.65 8.62
CA LYS A 817 35.03 39.72 9.59
C LYS A 817 35.24 38.36 8.93
N TYR A 818 36.22 38.33 8.03
CA TYR A 818 36.36 37.21 7.10
C TYR A 818 36.78 35.90 7.76
N ASP A 819 37.58 35.94 8.83
CA ASP A 819 38.06 34.72 9.49
C ASP A 819 36.92 34.02 10.25
N GLU A 820 36.07 34.80 10.94
CA GLU A 820 34.85 34.32 11.58
C GLU A 820 33.85 33.78 10.55
N ALA A 821 33.65 34.51 9.44
CA ALA A 821 32.77 34.05 8.36
C ALA A 821 33.20 32.67 7.81
N LEU A 822 34.52 32.50 7.57
CA LEU A 822 35.07 31.25 7.09
C LEU A 822 34.87 30.10 8.09
N ASP A 823 35.03 30.34 9.40
CA ASP A 823 34.79 29.31 10.42
C ASP A 823 33.35 28.77 10.36
N PHE A 824 32.36 29.67 10.31
CA PHE A 824 30.96 29.27 10.18
C PHE A 824 30.66 28.54 8.86
N TYR A 825 31.23 28.99 7.74
CA TYR A 825 31.07 28.27 6.47
C TYR A 825 31.73 26.90 6.47
N TYR A 826 32.90 26.73 7.09
CA TYR A 826 33.55 25.43 7.22
C TYR A 826 32.76 24.50 8.13
N GLN A 827 32.16 25.00 9.21
CA GLN A 827 31.25 24.21 10.04
C GLN A 827 30.02 23.75 9.24
N ALA A 828 29.40 24.63 8.45
CA ALA A 828 28.31 24.26 7.54
C ALA A 828 28.75 23.20 6.51
N LEU A 829 29.95 23.35 5.93
CA LEU A 829 30.53 22.41 4.97
C LEU A 829 30.94 21.08 5.61
N ALA A 830 31.28 21.03 6.90
CA ALA A 830 31.64 19.79 7.58
C ALA A 830 30.46 18.81 7.67
N PHE A 831 29.22 19.33 7.80
CA PHE A 831 28.02 18.51 7.76
C PHE A 831 27.81 17.84 6.40
N TYR A 832 28.27 18.46 5.31
CA TYR A 832 28.24 17.86 3.97
C TYR A 832 29.07 16.56 3.86
N LYS A 833 30.20 16.42 4.58
CA LYS A 833 31.01 15.18 4.51
C LYS A 833 30.34 13.98 5.19
N LYS A 834 29.33 14.21 6.05
CA LYS A 834 28.58 13.16 6.73
C LYS A 834 27.29 12.78 6.01
N ASP A 835 26.68 13.72 5.29
CA ASP A 835 25.39 13.53 4.65
C ASP A 835 25.51 13.69 3.12
N SER A 836 25.58 12.55 2.43
CA SER A 836 25.76 12.46 0.97
C SER A 836 24.48 12.78 0.17
N SER A 837 23.40 13.25 0.80
CA SER A 837 22.10 13.38 0.16
C SER A 837 21.81 14.75 -0.46
N ASN A 838 22.57 15.81 -0.09
CA ASN A 838 22.12 17.21 -0.27
C ASN A 838 23.16 18.18 -0.88
N HIS A 839 23.56 17.89 -2.13
CA HIS A 839 24.65 18.57 -2.85
C HIS A 839 24.40 20.01 -3.33
N SER A 840 23.13 20.44 -3.44
CA SER A 840 22.83 21.80 -3.92
C SER A 840 23.27 22.85 -2.90
N ASN A 841 23.06 22.60 -1.60
CA ASN A 841 23.48 23.50 -0.54
C ASN A 841 25.00 23.51 -0.36
N THR A 842 25.66 22.37 -0.56
CA THR A 842 27.12 22.27 -0.59
C THR A 842 27.74 23.24 -1.59
N THR A 843 27.17 23.30 -2.80
CA THR A 843 27.65 24.20 -3.86
C THR A 843 27.53 25.65 -3.41
N THR A 844 26.42 26.01 -2.75
CA THR A 844 26.22 27.35 -2.17
C THR A 844 27.27 27.68 -1.11
N TYR A 845 27.57 26.75 -0.21
CA TYR A 845 28.58 26.96 0.84
C TYR A 845 29.98 27.16 0.25
N LEU A 846 30.37 26.34 -0.73
CA LEU A 846 31.64 26.48 -1.46
C LEU A 846 31.72 27.82 -2.19
N ASN A 847 30.62 28.26 -2.81
CA ASN A 847 30.56 29.56 -3.48
C ASN A 847 30.65 30.75 -2.51
N ASN A 848 30.06 30.66 -1.32
CA ASN A 848 30.17 31.71 -0.30
C ASN A 848 31.60 31.81 0.24
N ILE A 849 32.28 30.67 0.45
CA ILE A 849 33.71 30.63 0.79
C ILE A 849 34.55 31.26 -0.33
N ALA A 850 34.26 30.91 -1.59
CA ALA A 850 34.93 31.47 -2.75
C ALA A 850 34.73 33.00 -2.84
N GLU A 851 33.53 33.51 -2.54
CA GLU A 851 33.25 34.95 -2.55
C GLU A 851 34.05 35.70 -1.45
N VAL A 852 34.20 35.12 -0.26
CA VAL A 852 35.07 35.70 0.79
C VAL A 852 36.52 35.79 0.31
N PHE A 853 37.06 34.72 -0.28
CA PHE A 853 38.43 34.74 -0.80
C PHE A 853 38.59 35.69 -2.00
N LYS A 854 37.55 35.88 -2.81
CA LYS A 854 37.53 36.84 -3.92
C LYS A 854 37.57 38.28 -3.41
N ARG A 855 36.86 38.60 -2.33
CA ARG A 855 36.96 39.92 -1.65
C ARG A 855 38.37 40.16 -1.10
N GLN A 856 39.02 39.11 -0.60
CA GLN A 856 40.44 39.15 -0.19
C GLN A 856 41.43 39.14 -1.36
N ARG A 857 40.97 39.13 -2.62
CA ARG A 857 41.79 39.00 -3.85
C ARG A 857 42.69 37.75 -3.90
N LYS A 858 42.35 36.69 -3.16
CA LYS A 858 43.08 35.41 -3.13
C LYS A 858 42.54 34.45 -4.20
N TYR A 859 42.72 34.81 -5.48
CA TYR A 859 42.08 34.13 -6.62
C TYR A 859 42.43 32.63 -6.77
N ASP A 860 43.59 32.17 -6.31
CA ASP A 860 43.94 30.74 -6.35
C ASP A 860 43.03 29.90 -5.45
N LYS A 861 42.67 30.42 -4.26
CA LYS A 861 41.72 29.77 -3.37
C LYS A 861 40.30 29.82 -3.93
N VAL A 862 39.92 30.93 -4.57
CA VAL A 862 38.62 31.06 -5.26
C VAL A 862 38.45 29.96 -6.30
N LEU A 863 39.49 29.72 -7.11
CA LEU A 863 39.48 28.70 -8.14
C LEU A 863 39.31 27.29 -7.55
N ASP A 864 40.07 26.96 -6.49
CA ASP A 864 39.97 25.66 -5.81
C ASP A 864 38.53 25.37 -5.34
N PHE A 865 37.91 26.31 -4.62
CA PHE A 865 36.54 26.13 -4.13
C PHE A 865 35.50 26.10 -5.26
N GLN A 866 35.65 26.92 -6.30
CA GLN A 866 34.77 26.87 -7.48
C GLN A 866 34.89 25.55 -8.24
N GLN A 867 36.09 24.96 -8.30
CA GLN A 867 36.35 23.70 -8.97
C GLN A 867 35.85 22.49 -8.16
N GLN A 868 35.94 22.56 -6.83
CA GLN A 868 35.24 21.62 -5.94
C GLN A 868 33.72 21.72 -6.14
N ALA A 869 33.16 22.92 -6.22
CA ALA A 869 31.74 23.13 -6.49
C ALA A 869 31.34 22.55 -7.86
N LEU A 870 32.16 22.72 -8.89
CA LEU A 870 31.93 22.15 -10.21
C LEU A 870 31.95 20.62 -10.19
N THR A 871 32.88 20.03 -9.43
CA THR A 871 32.99 18.57 -9.28
C THR A 871 31.73 18.00 -8.64
N VAL A 872 31.26 18.62 -7.56
CA VAL A 872 30.01 18.24 -6.86
C VAL A 872 28.80 18.37 -7.80
N LEU A 873 28.73 19.43 -8.59
CA LEU A 873 27.65 19.63 -9.56
C LEU A 873 27.68 18.55 -10.66
N LYS A 874 28.84 18.25 -11.24
CA LYS A 874 28.97 17.25 -12.32
C LYS A 874 28.72 15.82 -11.84
N SER A 875 29.20 15.45 -10.65
CA SER A 875 29.07 14.08 -10.16
C SER A 875 27.68 13.76 -9.64
N ASN A 876 27.03 14.73 -8.98
CA ASN A 876 25.82 14.44 -8.20
C ASN A 876 24.55 15.15 -8.71
N LEU A 877 24.71 16.18 -9.55
CA LEU A 877 23.60 16.92 -10.18
C LEU A 877 23.86 17.06 -11.70
N PRO A 878 24.15 15.98 -12.44
CA PRO A 878 24.50 16.06 -13.86
C PRO A 878 23.37 16.66 -14.72
N ASN A 879 22.14 16.66 -14.23
CA ASN A 879 20.98 17.22 -14.92
C ASN A 879 20.72 18.70 -14.59
N ASP A 880 21.38 19.29 -13.58
CA ASP A 880 21.25 20.73 -13.26
C ASP A 880 22.26 21.55 -14.09
N GLN A 881 22.08 21.45 -15.41
CA GLN A 881 22.96 22.04 -16.42
C GLN A 881 23.09 23.57 -16.27
N PHE A 882 22.04 24.22 -15.77
CA PHE A 882 22.08 25.66 -15.47
C PHE A 882 23.13 26.01 -14.41
N LYS A 883 23.16 25.29 -13.27
CA LYS A 883 24.16 25.56 -12.22
C LYS A 883 25.56 25.20 -12.68
N ILE A 884 25.71 24.14 -13.49
CA ILE A 884 26.99 23.79 -14.12
C ILE A 884 27.48 24.95 -14.99
N ALA A 885 26.65 25.46 -15.90
CA ALA A 885 26.99 26.57 -16.78
C ALA A 885 27.34 27.86 -16.01
N SER A 886 26.54 28.20 -14.99
CA SER A 886 26.80 29.37 -14.14
C SER A 886 28.12 29.25 -13.36
N ASN A 887 28.45 28.06 -12.85
CA ASN A 887 29.71 27.84 -12.16
C ASN A 887 30.91 27.84 -13.11
N LEU A 888 30.77 27.30 -14.33
CA LEU A 888 31.78 27.41 -15.40
C LEU A 888 32.03 28.89 -15.76
N LYS A 889 30.97 29.71 -15.88
CA LYS A 889 31.06 31.16 -16.09
C LYS A 889 31.85 31.85 -14.98
N ASN A 890 31.61 31.49 -13.72
CA ASN A 890 32.32 32.04 -12.56
C ASN A 890 33.81 31.67 -12.56
N ILE A 891 34.15 30.42 -12.91
CA ILE A 891 35.54 29.96 -13.07
C ILE A 891 36.23 30.75 -14.18
N GLY A 892 35.56 30.90 -15.34
CA GLY A 892 36.04 31.71 -16.45
C GLY A 892 36.37 33.14 -16.03
N GLY A 893 35.51 33.77 -15.21
CA GLY A 893 35.72 35.11 -14.68
C GLY A 893 36.89 35.21 -13.70
N THR A 894 37.07 34.21 -12.83
CA THR A 894 38.22 34.14 -11.92
C THR A 894 39.53 34.02 -12.70
N LEU A 895 39.58 33.15 -13.71
CA LEU A 895 40.76 32.97 -14.58
C LEU A 895 41.07 34.22 -15.41
N PHE A 896 40.05 34.94 -15.88
CA PHE A 896 40.23 36.22 -16.57
C PHE A 896 40.93 37.25 -15.68
N LYS A 897 40.54 37.34 -14.39
CA LYS A 897 41.20 38.22 -13.40
C LYS A 897 42.63 37.78 -13.07
N GLN A 898 42.93 36.49 -13.18
CA GLN A 898 44.31 35.97 -13.07
C GLN A 898 45.14 36.15 -14.34
N THR A 899 44.64 36.84 -15.37
CA THR A 899 45.29 37.02 -16.69
C THR A 899 45.49 35.71 -17.48
N LYS A 900 44.77 34.63 -17.12
CA LYS A 900 44.80 33.33 -17.81
C LYS A 900 43.71 33.29 -18.90
N TYR A 901 43.86 34.10 -19.94
CA TYR A 901 42.81 34.32 -20.95
C TYR A 901 42.48 33.08 -21.79
N HIS A 902 43.46 32.23 -22.10
CA HIS A 902 43.22 30.99 -22.85
C HIS A 902 42.34 30.00 -22.06
N GLU A 903 42.69 29.73 -20.80
CA GLU A 903 41.89 28.86 -19.94
C GLU A 903 40.50 29.46 -19.68
N SER A 904 40.43 30.78 -19.44
CA SER A 904 39.16 31.50 -19.25
C SER A 904 38.21 31.31 -20.44
N LEU A 905 38.72 31.41 -21.67
CA LEU A 905 37.95 31.24 -22.90
C LEU A 905 37.30 29.85 -22.98
N ASP A 906 38.04 28.79 -22.65
CA ASP A 906 37.52 27.41 -22.70
C ASP A 906 36.31 27.22 -21.77
N PHE A 907 36.38 27.78 -20.55
CA PHE A 907 35.28 27.70 -19.59
C PHE A 907 34.05 28.50 -20.03
N TYR A 908 34.23 29.70 -20.60
CA TYR A 908 33.11 30.47 -21.14
C TYR A 908 32.47 29.81 -22.36
N GLN A 909 33.25 29.15 -23.22
CA GLN A 909 32.73 28.39 -24.35
C GLN A 909 31.91 27.16 -23.90
N GLN A 910 32.39 26.43 -22.90
CA GLN A 910 31.61 25.32 -22.31
C GLN A 910 30.30 25.81 -21.71
N ALA A 911 30.31 26.93 -20.97
CA ALA A 911 29.10 27.54 -20.42
C ALA A 911 28.12 27.97 -21.53
N LEU A 912 28.63 28.56 -22.63
CA LEU A 912 27.82 29.01 -23.76
C LEU A 912 27.09 27.85 -24.46
N ILE A 913 27.76 26.71 -24.67
CA ILE A 913 27.14 25.53 -25.28
C ILE A 913 25.94 25.08 -24.44
N ILE A 914 26.14 24.95 -23.13
CA ILE A 914 25.09 24.52 -22.21
C ILE A 914 23.92 25.52 -22.17
N PHE A 915 24.21 26.83 -22.12
CA PHE A 915 23.15 27.84 -22.13
C PHE A 915 22.34 27.87 -23.43
N LYS A 916 22.96 27.59 -24.58
CA LYS A 916 22.26 27.51 -25.88
C LYS A 916 21.32 26.33 -26.00
N GLU A 917 21.61 25.21 -25.31
CA GLU A 917 20.70 24.07 -25.26
C GLU A 917 19.46 24.35 -24.39
N TYR A 918 19.60 25.23 -23.41
CA TYR A 918 18.59 25.47 -22.38
C TYR A 918 17.68 26.67 -22.63
N TYR A 919 18.18 27.67 -23.35
CA TYR A 919 17.48 28.92 -23.58
C TYR A 919 17.18 29.15 -25.06
N SER A 920 16.19 29.99 -25.36
CA SER A 920 16.06 30.56 -26.70
C SER A 920 17.35 31.32 -27.04
N HIS A 921 17.67 31.40 -28.35
CA HIS A 921 18.93 31.98 -28.82
C HIS A 921 19.14 33.44 -28.39
N ASP A 922 18.08 34.11 -27.94
CA ASP A 922 18.06 35.51 -27.52
C ASP A 922 18.12 35.69 -25.99
N HIS A 923 18.55 34.71 -25.19
CA HIS A 923 18.56 34.89 -23.73
C HIS A 923 19.77 35.68 -23.20
N VAL A 924 19.56 36.45 -22.11
CA VAL A 924 20.57 37.36 -21.53
C VAL A 924 21.85 36.62 -21.05
N GLU A 925 21.71 35.42 -20.49
CA GLU A 925 22.87 34.60 -20.06
C GLU A 925 23.78 34.17 -21.23
N ILE A 926 23.20 33.97 -22.41
CA ILE A 926 23.95 33.71 -23.64
C ILE A 926 24.74 34.97 -23.99
N ALA A 927 24.10 36.14 -23.96
CA ALA A 927 24.76 37.41 -24.23
C ALA A 927 25.92 37.70 -23.26
N ASP A 928 25.75 37.43 -21.96
CA ASP A 928 26.83 37.61 -20.99
C ASP A 928 28.03 36.68 -21.26
N CYS A 929 27.80 35.43 -21.68
CA CYS A 929 28.89 34.56 -22.10
C CYS A 929 29.59 35.07 -23.37
N LEU A 930 28.82 35.55 -24.36
CA LEU A 930 29.38 36.14 -25.58
C LEU A 930 30.24 37.38 -25.28
N TYR A 931 29.79 38.24 -24.36
CA TYR A 931 30.55 39.41 -23.90
C TYR A 931 31.91 39.01 -23.31
N TRP A 932 31.96 38.04 -22.40
CA TRP A 932 33.22 37.62 -21.78
C TRP A 932 34.12 36.83 -22.73
N ILE A 933 33.56 36.10 -23.70
CA ILE A 933 34.31 35.49 -24.80
C ILE A 933 34.97 36.59 -25.65
N ALA A 934 34.21 37.63 -26.01
CA ALA A 934 34.76 38.75 -26.76
C ALA A 934 35.84 39.52 -25.99
N ALA A 935 35.65 39.71 -24.68
CA ALA A 935 36.65 40.33 -23.82
C ALA A 935 37.97 39.53 -23.80
N ASN A 936 37.90 38.20 -23.77
CA ASN A 936 39.07 37.32 -23.90
C ASN A 936 39.74 37.47 -25.28
N PHE A 937 38.97 37.48 -26.37
CA PHE A 937 39.51 37.70 -27.71
C PHE A 937 40.18 39.08 -27.86
N ASN A 938 39.60 40.13 -27.28
CA ASN A 938 40.19 41.46 -27.25
C ASN A 938 41.55 41.46 -26.53
N ARG A 939 41.63 40.83 -25.35
CA ARG A 939 42.90 40.71 -24.60
C ARG A 939 43.96 39.88 -25.35
N ASN A 940 43.54 38.92 -26.17
CA ASN A 940 44.42 38.13 -27.04
C ASN A 940 44.69 38.78 -28.41
N SER A 941 44.33 40.06 -28.61
CA SER A 941 44.52 40.80 -29.88
C SER A 941 43.79 40.20 -31.09
N GLN A 942 42.75 39.40 -30.89
CA GLN A 942 41.90 38.82 -31.94
C GLN A 942 40.67 39.71 -32.19
N PHE A 943 40.90 40.91 -32.74
CA PHE A 943 39.90 41.97 -32.76
C PHE A 943 38.67 41.70 -33.63
N ASP A 944 38.82 41.02 -34.77
CA ASP A 944 37.70 40.69 -35.66
C ASP A 944 36.69 39.74 -34.97
N LEU A 945 37.20 38.71 -34.28
CA LEU A 945 36.39 37.81 -33.46
C LEU A 945 35.75 38.54 -32.28
N ALA A 946 36.50 39.42 -31.61
CA ALA A 946 35.94 40.21 -30.50
C ALA A 946 34.73 41.05 -30.95
N ILE A 947 34.80 41.69 -32.12
CA ILE A 947 33.68 42.48 -32.68
C ILE A 947 32.50 41.58 -33.02
N GLU A 948 32.70 40.46 -33.73
CA GLU A 948 31.61 39.55 -34.09
C GLU A 948 30.80 39.10 -32.86
N TYR A 949 31.50 38.72 -31.78
CA TYR A 949 30.86 38.29 -30.55
C TYR A 949 30.19 39.46 -29.79
N LEU A 950 30.77 40.66 -29.80
CA LEU A 950 30.17 41.85 -29.19
C LEU A 950 28.91 42.32 -29.93
N GLU A 951 28.90 42.29 -31.27
CA GLU A 951 27.73 42.66 -32.07
C GLU A 951 26.57 41.69 -31.85
N ARG A 952 26.86 40.37 -31.79
CA ARG A 952 25.87 39.36 -31.40
C ARG A 952 25.36 39.57 -29.98
N CYS A 953 26.25 39.88 -29.03
CA CYS A 953 25.87 40.20 -27.66
C CYS A 953 24.96 41.43 -27.61
N LEU A 954 25.26 42.47 -28.40
CA LEU A 954 24.50 43.72 -28.45
C LEU A 954 23.08 43.48 -28.95
N LEU A 955 22.93 42.78 -30.09
CA LEU A 955 21.63 42.42 -30.66
C LEU A 955 20.72 41.70 -29.67
N ILE A 956 21.28 40.71 -28.95
CA ILE A 956 20.54 39.95 -27.95
C ILE A 956 20.13 40.86 -26.78
N LYS A 957 21.05 41.71 -26.29
CA LYS A 957 20.76 42.59 -25.15
C LYS A 957 19.74 43.68 -25.50
N GLU A 958 19.79 44.26 -26.70
CA GLU A 958 18.82 45.26 -27.15
C GLU A 958 17.41 44.69 -27.33
N ALA A 959 17.30 43.42 -27.74
CA ALA A 959 16.00 42.75 -27.91
C ALA A 959 15.31 42.40 -26.57
N ASN A 960 16.09 42.17 -25.50
CA ASN A 960 15.58 41.60 -24.25
C ASN A 960 15.67 42.52 -23.04
N LEU A 961 16.54 43.52 -23.08
CA LEU A 961 16.67 44.49 -22.01
C LEU A 961 15.98 45.79 -22.42
N PRO A 962 15.52 46.60 -21.44
CA PRO A 962 15.08 47.96 -21.73
C PRO A 962 16.19 48.67 -22.53
N SER A 963 15.79 49.51 -23.49
CA SER A 963 16.70 50.23 -24.41
C SER A 963 17.75 51.13 -23.73
N ARG A 964 17.79 51.15 -22.39
CA ARG A 964 18.59 52.02 -21.51
C ARG A 964 19.35 51.21 -20.44
N SER A 965 19.66 49.95 -20.70
CA SER A 965 20.35 49.09 -19.74
C SER A 965 21.85 49.39 -19.68
N LEU A 966 22.41 49.49 -18.47
CA LEU A 966 23.87 49.57 -18.22
C LEU A 966 24.65 48.39 -18.85
N SER A 967 23.99 47.24 -18.99
CA SER A 967 24.56 46.07 -19.64
C SER A 967 24.87 46.33 -21.12
N ILE A 968 24.01 47.09 -21.81
CA ILE A 968 24.22 47.52 -23.20
C ILE A 968 25.36 48.54 -23.26
N ALA A 969 25.39 49.51 -22.33
CA ALA A 969 26.46 50.50 -22.24
C ALA A 969 27.85 49.84 -22.11
N ASN A 970 27.96 48.77 -21.31
CA ASN A 970 29.22 48.04 -21.16
C ASN A 970 29.67 47.30 -22.44
N VAL A 971 28.73 46.80 -23.26
CA VAL A 971 29.05 46.23 -24.59
C VAL A 971 29.56 47.31 -25.53
N LEU A 972 28.91 48.48 -25.55
CA LEU A 972 29.32 49.63 -26.35
C LEU A 972 30.70 50.16 -25.95
N ASN A 973 30.99 50.24 -24.64
CA ASN A 973 32.33 50.59 -24.13
C ASN A 973 33.39 49.57 -24.59
N CYS A 974 33.10 48.27 -24.54
CA CYS A 974 34.03 47.25 -25.07
C CYS A 974 34.22 47.36 -26.59
N LEU A 975 33.16 47.62 -27.36
CA LEU A 975 33.26 47.87 -28.81
C LEU A 975 34.11 49.10 -29.09
N SER A 976 33.87 50.20 -28.38
CA SER A 976 34.69 51.41 -28.44
C SER A 976 36.16 51.09 -28.17
N GLN A 977 36.47 50.38 -27.09
CA GLN A 977 37.83 49.99 -26.75
C GLN A 977 38.51 49.15 -27.84
N VAL A 978 37.81 48.17 -28.42
CA VAL A 978 38.34 47.34 -29.52
C VAL A 978 38.61 48.21 -30.75
N GLN A 979 37.68 49.07 -31.14
CA GLN A 979 37.83 49.95 -32.30
C GLN A 979 38.94 51.00 -32.11
N ARG A 980 39.07 51.53 -30.88
CA ARG A 980 40.16 52.43 -30.49
C ARG A 980 41.52 51.77 -30.67
N THR A 981 41.64 50.51 -30.25
CA THR A 981 42.88 49.74 -30.36
C THR A 981 43.24 49.38 -31.81
N ARG A 982 42.23 49.20 -32.69
CA ARG A 982 42.41 49.00 -34.15
C ARG A 982 42.74 50.29 -34.92
N GLY A 983 42.66 51.46 -34.29
CA GLY A 983 42.86 52.76 -34.94
C GLY A 983 41.61 53.35 -35.61
N GLN A 984 40.42 52.76 -35.44
CA GLN A 984 39.15 53.31 -35.95
C GLN A 984 38.56 54.32 -34.96
N HIS A 985 39.25 55.45 -34.77
CA HIS A 985 38.94 56.42 -33.73
C HIS A 985 37.57 57.10 -33.91
N GLU A 986 37.11 57.37 -35.13
CA GLU A 986 35.79 57.95 -35.39
C GLU A 986 34.64 57.01 -34.99
N LEU A 987 34.78 55.71 -35.29
CA LEU A 987 33.77 54.71 -34.93
C LEU A 987 33.78 54.44 -33.42
N SER A 988 34.97 54.40 -32.80
CA SER A 988 35.12 54.32 -31.34
C SER A 988 34.42 55.47 -30.63
N LEU A 989 34.54 56.70 -31.16
CA LEU A 989 33.89 57.88 -30.59
C LEU A 989 32.36 57.73 -30.57
N ILE A 990 31.76 57.20 -31.65
CA ILE A 990 30.31 56.97 -31.73
C ILE A 990 29.85 55.98 -30.65
N TYR A 991 30.57 54.86 -30.50
CA TYR A 991 30.23 53.87 -29.47
C TYR A 991 30.39 54.43 -28.05
N GLU A 992 31.44 55.19 -27.78
CA GLU A 992 31.68 55.78 -26.45
C GLU A 992 30.65 56.86 -26.10
N GLN A 993 30.24 57.70 -27.08
CA GLN A 993 29.19 58.71 -26.88
C GLN A 993 27.84 58.06 -26.57
N ASN A 994 27.48 56.99 -27.27
CA ASN A 994 26.27 56.23 -26.97
C ASN A 994 26.35 55.57 -25.58
N CYS A 995 27.52 55.04 -25.20
CA CYS A 995 27.76 54.50 -23.85
C CYS A 995 27.57 55.57 -22.76
N LEU A 996 28.15 56.75 -22.96
CA LEU A 996 28.03 57.88 -22.02
C LEU A 996 26.56 58.31 -21.86
N LEU A 997 25.81 58.42 -22.95
CA LEU A 997 24.40 58.81 -22.91
C LEU A 997 23.57 57.81 -22.08
N MET A 998 23.81 56.51 -22.25
CA MET A 998 23.14 55.48 -21.45
C MET A 998 23.54 55.55 -19.97
N ARG A 999 24.82 55.82 -19.67
CA ARG A 999 25.32 55.95 -18.29
C ARG A 999 24.76 57.18 -17.58
N LEU A 1000 24.68 58.33 -18.24
CA LEU A 1000 24.12 59.57 -17.69
C LEU A 1000 22.63 59.42 -17.33
N GLU A 1001 21.87 58.65 -18.09
CA GLU A 1001 20.46 58.40 -17.80
C GLU A 1001 20.25 57.34 -16.70
N ALA A 1002 21.17 56.38 -16.55
CA ALA A 1002 21.02 55.24 -15.66
C ALA A 1002 21.73 55.40 -14.29
N LEU A 1003 22.74 56.27 -14.19
CA LEU A 1003 23.58 56.43 -13.01
C LEU A 1003 23.42 57.83 -12.39
N SER A 1004 23.85 57.98 -11.14
CA SER A 1004 23.97 59.30 -10.52
C SER A 1004 25.01 60.15 -11.25
N PRO A 1005 24.82 61.48 -11.38
CA PRO A 1005 25.73 62.36 -12.13
C PRO A 1005 27.21 62.28 -11.72
N ASP A 1006 27.48 61.95 -10.46
CA ASP A 1006 28.84 61.85 -9.91
C ASP A 1006 29.41 60.40 -9.94
N HIS A 1007 28.78 59.47 -10.68
CA HIS A 1007 29.22 58.07 -10.73
C HIS A 1007 30.53 57.91 -11.53
N GLU A 1008 31.43 57.06 -11.04
CA GLU A 1008 32.77 56.85 -11.62
C GLU A 1008 32.74 56.44 -13.10
N ASP A 1009 31.81 55.55 -13.49
CA ASP A 1009 31.64 55.10 -14.89
C ASP A 1009 31.35 56.25 -15.88
N ILE A 1010 30.68 57.31 -15.44
CA ILE A 1010 30.47 58.50 -16.27
C ILE A 1010 31.81 59.20 -16.49
N GLY A 1011 32.60 59.34 -15.42
CA GLY A 1011 33.98 59.83 -15.49
C GLY A 1011 34.86 58.98 -16.42
N HIS A 1012 34.76 57.64 -16.36
CA HIS A 1012 35.49 56.74 -17.26
C HIS A 1012 35.10 56.94 -18.73
N SER A 1013 33.80 57.08 -19.04
CA SER A 1013 33.37 57.34 -20.42
C SER A 1013 33.81 58.71 -20.92
N LEU A 1014 33.77 59.76 -20.09
CA LEU A 1014 34.28 61.09 -20.44
C LEU A 1014 35.79 61.06 -20.68
N SER A 1015 36.55 60.39 -19.81
CA SER A 1015 37.99 60.19 -19.97
C SER A 1015 38.33 59.43 -21.25
N ASN A 1016 37.58 58.36 -21.56
CA ASN A 1016 37.72 57.62 -22.81
C ASN A 1016 37.46 58.49 -24.05
N ILE A 1017 36.44 59.36 -24.02
CA ILE A 1017 36.16 60.31 -25.11
C ILE A 1017 37.31 61.33 -25.26
N GLY A 1018 37.85 61.82 -24.14
CA GLY A 1018 39.04 62.67 -24.12
C GLY A 1018 40.22 62.00 -24.84
N GLU A 1019 40.51 60.75 -24.51
CA GLU A 1019 41.57 59.94 -25.14
C GLU A 1019 41.33 59.77 -26.64
N ILE A 1020 40.08 59.53 -27.06
CA ILE A 1020 39.73 59.38 -28.48
C ILE A 1020 39.92 60.70 -29.24
N TYR A 1021 39.52 61.85 -28.67
CA TYR A 1021 39.71 63.15 -29.30
C TYR A 1021 41.19 63.54 -29.41
N GLU A 1022 41.99 63.16 -28.42
CA GLU A 1022 43.44 63.34 -28.48
C GLU A 1022 44.06 62.55 -29.65
N LYS A 1023 43.65 61.29 -29.84
CA LYS A 1023 44.05 60.46 -31.00
C LYS A 1023 43.57 61.02 -32.35
N LEU A 1024 42.48 61.77 -32.36
CA LEU A 1024 41.95 62.48 -33.53
C LEU A 1024 42.59 63.87 -33.75
N HIS A 1025 43.61 64.24 -32.96
CA HIS A 1025 44.28 65.55 -33.00
C HIS A 1025 43.34 66.75 -32.74
N LYS A 1026 42.31 66.56 -31.91
CA LYS A 1026 41.36 67.60 -31.48
C LYS A 1026 41.62 68.01 -30.03
N SER A 1027 42.81 68.56 -29.75
CA SER A 1027 43.33 68.81 -28.40
C SER A 1027 42.41 69.66 -27.51
N MET A 1028 41.73 70.68 -28.05
CA MET A 1028 40.81 71.52 -27.28
C MET A 1028 39.57 70.75 -26.79
N LEU A 1029 39.03 69.85 -27.61
CA LEU A 1029 37.90 68.99 -27.22
C LEU A 1029 38.37 67.91 -26.24
N ALA A 1030 39.56 67.33 -26.44
CA ALA A 1030 40.13 66.37 -25.51
C ALA A 1030 40.26 66.97 -24.09
N LEU A 1031 40.76 68.21 -24.01
CA LEU A 1031 40.93 68.94 -22.75
C LEU A 1031 39.60 69.15 -22.02
N ASP A 1032 38.54 69.57 -22.72
CA ASP A 1032 37.21 69.78 -22.15
C ASP A 1032 36.63 68.49 -21.53
N TYR A 1033 36.70 67.37 -22.27
CA TYR A 1033 36.22 66.07 -21.77
C TYR A 1033 37.06 65.55 -20.59
N TYR A 1034 38.38 65.74 -20.61
CA TYR A 1034 39.23 65.38 -19.48
C TYR A 1034 38.92 66.23 -18.23
N GLN A 1035 38.65 67.53 -18.37
CA GLN A 1035 38.24 68.39 -17.25
C GLN A 1035 36.91 67.92 -16.64
N GLN A 1036 35.92 67.61 -17.49
CA GLN A 1036 34.65 67.04 -17.02
C GLN A 1036 34.82 65.69 -16.31
N ALA A 1037 35.71 64.82 -16.80
CA ALA A 1037 36.04 63.57 -16.13
C ALA A 1037 36.71 63.80 -14.76
N LEU A 1038 37.64 64.76 -14.68
CA LEU A 1038 38.36 65.11 -13.45
C LEU A 1038 37.41 65.65 -12.38
N ASP A 1039 36.43 66.47 -12.74
CA ASP A 1039 35.43 67.00 -11.81
C ASP A 1039 34.60 65.89 -11.16
N ILE A 1040 34.27 64.84 -11.92
CA ILE A 1040 33.60 63.66 -11.38
C ILE A 1040 34.55 62.88 -10.48
N TYR A 1041 35.76 62.59 -10.95
CA TYR A 1041 36.75 61.83 -10.18
C TYR A 1041 37.16 62.48 -8.86
N ARG A 1042 37.20 63.81 -8.78
CA ARG A 1042 37.44 64.53 -7.53
C ARG A 1042 36.39 64.25 -6.45
N LYS A 1043 35.15 63.96 -6.87
CA LYS A 1043 34.03 63.68 -5.96
C LYS A 1043 33.92 62.20 -5.58
N CYS A 1044 34.31 61.29 -6.48
CA CYS A 1044 34.08 59.85 -6.28
C CYS A 1044 35.34 59.00 -6.07
N LEU A 1045 36.54 59.49 -6.42
CA LEU A 1045 37.80 58.75 -6.31
C LEU A 1045 38.77 59.40 -5.31
N SER A 1046 39.61 58.57 -4.69
CA SER A 1046 40.65 59.07 -3.80
C SER A 1046 41.70 59.89 -4.58
N PRO A 1047 42.38 60.86 -3.95
CA PRO A 1047 43.44 61.64 -4.60
C PRO A 1047 44.57 60.81 -5.20
N TRP A 1048 44.75 59.58 -4.71
CA TRP A 1048 45.81 58.65 -5.11
C TRP A 1048 45.34 57.60 -6.12
N HIS A 1049 44.13 57.75 -6.67
CA HIS A 1049 43.58 56.79 -7.61
C HIS A 1049 44.20 56.95 -8.99
N ASP A 1050 44.70 55.86 -9.58
CA ASP A 1050 45.44 55.86 -10.85
C ASP A 1050 44.70 56.56 -11.99
N ASP A 1051 43.38 56.36 -12.09
CA ASP A 1051 42.58 56.95 -13.17
C ASP A 1051 42.44 58.48 -13.04
N ARG A 1052 42.35 58.98 -11.80
CA ARG A 1052 42.34 60.43 -11.55
C ARG A 1052 43.70 61.03 -11.92
N TRP A 1053 44.77 60.39 -11.48
CA TRP A 1053 46.14 60.83 -11.76
C TRP A 1053 46.45 60.84 -13.28
N LYS A 1054 46.00 59.83 -14.03
CA LYS A 1054 46.17 59.79 -15.50
C LYS A 1054 45.46 60.94 -16.21
N VAL A 1055 44.26 61.30 -15.76
CA VAL A 1055 43.51 62.43 -16.33
C VAL A 1055 44.19 63.75 -15.98
N GLU A 1056 44.65 63.93 -14.74
CA GLU A 1056 45.42 65.12 -14.32
C GLU A 1056 46.67 65.31 -15.19
N LEU A 1057 47.45 64.23 -15.40
CA LEU A 1057 48.64 64.27 -16.27
C LEU A 1057 48.29 64.58 -17.74
N SER A 1058 47.16 64.07 -18.22
CA SER A 1058 46.70 64.32 -19.60
C SER A 1058 46.27 65.77 -19.80
N ILE A 1059 45.62 66.38 -18.81
CA ILE A 1059 45.24 67.80 -18.78
C ILE A 1059 46.48 68.69 -18.74
N GLU A 1060 47.45 68.37 -17.88
CA GLU A 1060 48.71 69.15 -17.75
C GLU A 1060 49.45 69.20 -19.09
N ARG A 1061 49.70 68.04 -19.71
CA ARG A 1061 50.36 67.94 -21.01
C ARG A 1061 49.61 68.68 -22.12
N LEU A 1062 48.29 68.53 -22.23
CA LEU A 1062 47.50 69.18 -23.28
C LEU A 1062 47.43 70.71 -23.10
N SER A 1063 47.39 71.19 -21.85
CA SER A 1063 47.39 72.63 -21.56
C SER A 1063 48.74 73.27 -21.87
N GLU A 1064 49.86 72.57 -21.62
CA GLU A 1064 51.20 73.01 -22.07
C GLU A 1064 51.29 73.10 -23.60
N GLU A 1065 50.79 72.08 -24.32
CA GLU A 1065 50.75 72.08 -25.79
C GLU A 1065 49.90 73.23 -26.38
N LEU A 1066 48.84 73.65 -25.67
CA LEU A 1066 47.91 74.68 -26.10
C LEU A 1066 48.25 76.09 -25.57
N GLY A 1067 49.24 76.23 -24.68
CA GLY A 1067 49.62 77.50 -24.05
C GLY A 1067 48.56 78.05 -23.08
N ILE A 1068 47.83 77.17 -22.40
CA ILE A 1068 46.77 77.52 -21.43
C ILE A 1068 47.34 77.45 -20.01
N GLU A 1069 47.24 78.54 -19.25
CA GLU A 1069 47.68 78.60 -17.85
C GLU A 1069 46.66 77.88 -16.96
N LEU A 1070 47.08 76.81 -16.28
CA LEU A 1070 46.23 76.02 -15.39
C LEU A 1070 46.36 76.52 -13.94
N ASP A 1071 45.23 76.84 -13.30
CA ASP A 1071 45.16 77.16 -11.87
C ASP A 1071 44.94 75.88 -11.05
N TRP A 1072 46.01 75.35 -10.45
CA TRP A 1072 46.03 74.09 -9.68
C TRP A 1072 45.79 74.32 -8.17
N SER A 1073 45.07 75.35 -7.77
CA SER A 1073 45.00 75.79 -6.37
C SER A 1073 44.14 74.94 -5.40
N ASP A 1074 43.60 73.78 -5.82
CA ASP A 1074 42.79 72.87 -4.99
C ASP A 1074 43.31 71.43 -4.93
#